data_AF-A0AAN6ZKX8-F1
#
_entry.id   AF-A0AAN6ZKX8-F1
#
_cell.length_a   1.000
_cell.length_b   1.000
_cell.length_c   1.000
_cell.angle_alpha   90.00
_cell.angle_beta   90.00
_cell.angle_gamma   90.00
#
_symmetry.space_group_name_H-M   'P 1'
#
loop_
_entity.id
_entity.type
_entity.pdbx_description
1 polymer ?
#
loop_
_entity_poly.entity_id
_entity_poly.type
_entity_poly.pdbx_seq_one_letter_code
_entity_poly.pdbx_strand_id
1 'polypeptide(L)'
;MTSKVGIGLLRWLLVLTSLTLFFPCGLSLHLSLHAEPRSASSLLALRDVPVNTTRSPHAPPRLRNATAADLETARAVVKGALSEAAVRNKARLDHPSRNRYTLRPGTQLGGAFPATRFTSSSNETASEEPPPLLEITPEIADAAALLAEADADASVNRSAPTPTVRKRAGYWMEDISRKGSWPFKKDDSYRVLRNVKDFGAVGDGVTEDTAAIRSAINSTRSRRCAEGCNGSTLHNTVVYFPSGTYLVSSTIYAIFGTQMIGNPNDPPVILGAPSFVGLGVFSTDEYVPNGGTGPDGNANEWYINTVRSAIRNFKFDITQTDPGAYICAIHYQVAQATSLSNVEFNVGAPPTTQQAIFAENGSGGVMSDLTFNGGNFGIYGGSQQFTAQRLKFRNCATAVQLIWDWGWTWKSIDISGCTTGFKLVSEDGTHHTGSILLLDSTFTNTGTAILTFSATKELAKGTTGITLDNVAFDNVQSPVVDTEGKVYLPASVGSVDTWVLGPIYSDSRVRGDSLSMTFTTDREKSLLGSSRSGLPKLPFFERARPQYENEGAASFVHMKDYAKGDGSTDDTEAFQKALNDNAGSKIIFVDAGSYILTDTITVPAGARIVGEAWSQLVALGDNFGDASNPRPLLRVGKRGDVGSVEIQDLLFTSKGPTPGTVLVEWNIKASSPGAAGMWDSHVRLGGAEGTELTSKQCPPSTSGTNSGCSVGSLMMHITPGSSALLDNVWLWLADRGIGGPGWEDGTSNMVQMSVYVSRGLLVESTDATWLYGTSSEHAVMYQYNFWKARNVFAGMIQSESPYYQPTPKPPAPFAGSVGKFAGDWEYDCQNSDASGCDASWALLVRNSTDIFIAGAGLYSWFTTYTQDCVDKMNCQQSLILVEDNFEHVRIHNLITVGAVNMIESDGYKIKSADNLAVDFHPYWSQISVFDPIQNEPDACEGRLTEPNGDDPQQTDGSYPPALPVGTNPPALPNKNYLSIVNGSPYNFKLTSTHTNQMTGFEWHDIPAGESRQNMFEYRATSYAVDDKGEAYYEIEGTGKTFVVLIRTDYDNDGDHFLAKLDYRGLSTDDAAEGTIYSIYTSGGGHDIEWYQNPDWLAISR
;
A
#
# COMPACT_ATOMS: atom_id res chain seq x y z
N MET A 1 -66.24 25.23 -4.82
CA MET A 1 -64.96 25.94 -4.61
C MET A 1 -63.88 24.90 -4.42
N THR A 2 -62.84 24.97 -5.24
CA THR A 2 -61.75 24.00 -5.32
C THR A 2 -60.78 24.10 -4.13
N SER A 3 -60.16 22.96 -3.86
CA SER A 3 -58.88 22.72 -3.16
C SER A 3 -58.90 22.60 -1.63
N LYS A 4 -58.56 21.39 -1.14
CA LYS A 4 -57.42 21.11 -0.25
C LYS A 4 -57.36 19.64 0.23
N VAL A 5 -56.12 19.11 0.30
CA VAL A 5 -55.58 18.13 1.30
C VAL A 5 -56.03 16.66 1.13
N GLY A 6 -55.22 15.61 1.33
CA GLY A 6 -53.83 15.42 1.75
C GLY A 6 -53.52 13.93 2.05
N ILE A 7 -52.24 13.59 2.12
CA ILE A 7 -51.52 12.65 3.03
C ILE A 7 -52.19 11.32 3.45
N GLY A 8 -51.55 10.18 3.08
CA GLY A 8 -50.83 9.27 4.01
C GLY A 8 -51.51 8.07 4.71
N LEU A 9 -50.71 6.98 4.80
CA LEU A 9 -50.58 5.96 5.87
C LEU A 9 -51.31 4.57 5.85
N LEU A 10 -50.45 3.54 5.77
CA LEU A 10 -50.24 2.34 6.65
C LEU A 10 -51.27 1.20 6.89
N ARG A 11 -50.80 -0.01 6.54
CA ARG A 11 -50.71 -1.31 7.27
C ARG A 11 -51.95 -2.10 7.81
N TRP A 12 -52.21 -3.23 7.14
CA TRP A 12 -52.15 -4.68 7.54
C TRP A 12 -53.05 -5.35 8.64
N LEU A 13 -53.35 -6.65 8.34
CA LEU A 13 -53.90 -7.81 9.12
C LEU A 13 -55.45 -7.84 9.34
N LEU A 14 -56.23 -8.95 9.27
CA LEU A 14 -55.99 -10.41 9.23
C LEU A 14 -57.34 -11.21 9.08
N VAL A 15 -57.22 -12.50 8.69
CA VAL A 15 -58.01 -13.70 9.10
C VAL A 15 -59.28 -14.17 8.33
N LEU A 16 -59.05 -15.28 7.58
CA LEU A 16 -59.71 -16.61 7.48
C LEU A 16 -61.21 -16.85 7.17
N THR A 17 -61.36 -17.94 6.38
CA THR A 17 -62.29 -19.10 6.46
C THR A 17 -63.55 -19.18 5.59
N SER A 18 -63.46 -20.06 4.58
CA SER A 18 -64.17 -21.36 4.49
C SER A 18 -65.30 -21.60 3.47
N LEU A 19 -65.04 -22.62 2.64
CA LEU A 19 -65.88 -23.79 2.32
C LEU A 19 -66.86 -23.80 1.12
N THR A 20 -66.45 -24.58 0.11
CA THR A 20 -67.10 -25.79 -0.48
C THR A 20 -68.13 -25.77 -1.65
N LEU A 21 -67.82 -26.67 -2.62
CA LEU A 21 -68.66 -27.72 -3.26
C LEU A 21 -69.42 -27.41 -4.59
N PHE A 22 -68.95 -27.95 -5.73
CA PHE A 22 -69.46 -29.18 -6.41
C PHE A 22 -69.01 -29.29 -7.91
N PHE A 23 -68.46 -30.47 -8.26
CA PHE A 23 -68.25 -31.09 -9.60
C PHE A 23 -69.58 -31.71 -10.14
N PRO A 24 -69.67 -32.46 -11.28
CA PRO A 24 -68.71 -32.79 -12.37
C PRO A 24 -69.29 -32.77 -13.82
N CYS A 25 -68.44 -32.95 -14.85
CA CYS A 25 -68.39 -34.13 -15.77
C CYS A 25 -67.69 -33.81 -17.11
N GLY A 26 -66.74 -34.65 -17.56
CA GLY A 26 -66.19 -34.63 -18.94
C GLY A 26 -64.75 -35.12 -19.11
N LEU A 27 -64.59 -36.41 -19.41
CA LEU A 27 -63.38 -37.24 -19.61
C LEU A 27 -62.39 -36.80 -20.72
N SER A 28 -61.07 -36.83 -20.45
CA SER A 28 -60.09 -37.81 -21.01
C SER A 28 -58.61 -37.35 -21.01
N LEU A 29 -57.74 -38.30 -20.63
CA LEU A 29 -56.26 -38.47 -20.70
C LEU A 29 -55.50 -37.66 -21.78
N HIS A 30 -54.23 -37.24 -21.67
CA HIS A 30 -53.02 -37.86 -21.07
C HIS A 30 -51.81 -36.89 -21.08
N LEU A 31 -50.82 -37.20 -20.23
CA LEU A 31 -49.38 -36.84 -20.22
C LEU A 31 -48.88 -35.47 -19.67
N SER A 32 -48.11 -35.60 -18.59
CA SER A 32 -47.34 -34.61 -17.85
C SER A 32 -46.07 -34.14 -18.59
N LEU A 33 -45.72 -32.86 -18.46
CA LEU A 33 -44.33 -32.40 -18.39
C LEU A 33 -44.26 -31.07 -17.61
N HIS A 34 -43.30 -31.02 -16.69
CA HIS A 34 -42.98 -29.90 -15.81
C HIS A 34 -42.59 -28.66 -16.61
N ALA A 35 -43.04 -27.48 -16.16
CA ALA A 35 -42.62 -26.20 -16.68
C ALA A 35 -41.64 -25.54 -15.70
N GLU A 36 -40.39 -25.37 -16.13
CA GLU A 36 -39.42 -24.43 -15.54
C GLU A 36 -39.42 -23.10 -16.32
N PRO A 37 -38.97 -21.99 -15.68
CA PRO A 37 -39.12 -20.64 -16.20
C PRO A 37 -38.09 -20.30 -17.29
N ARG A 38 -38.51 -19.47 -18.25
CA ARG A 38 -37.75 -19.02 -19.42
C ARG A 38 -36.51 -18.20 -19.01
N SER A 39 -35.33 -18.65 -19.45
CA SER A 39 -34.10 -17.85 -19.45
C SER A 39 -34.10 -16.81 -20.59
N ALA A 40 -33.53 -15.64 -20.30
CA ALA A 40 -33.23 -14.61 -21.27
C ALA A 40 -31.89 -14.94 -21.95
N SER A 41 -31.96 -15.59 -23.11
CA SER A 41 -30.80 -15.84 -23.98
C SER A 41 -30.75 -14.78 -25.09
N SER A 42 -30.06 -13.67 -24.86
CA SER A 42 -29.53 -12.83 -25.95
C SER A 42 -28.01 -12.98 -25.96
N LEU A 43 -27.54 -14.12 -26.46
CA LEU A 43 -26.18 -14.26 -26.96
C LEU A 43 -26.03 -13.26 -28.11
N LEU A 44 -25.09 -12.33 -28.01
CA LEU A 44 -24.57 -11.62 -29.18
C LEU A 44 -23.84 -12.66 -30.03
N ALA A 45 -24.59 -13.37 -30.87
CA ALA A 45 -24.01 -14.22 -31.90
C ALA A 45 -23.09 -13.35 -32.78
N LEU A 46 -21.92 -13.88 -33.15
CA LEU A 46 -21.10 -13.40 -34.27
C LEU A 46 -22.08 -12.99 -35.39
N ARG A 47 -22.20 -11.69 -35.63
CA ARG A 47 -23.31 -11.16 -36.43
C ARG A 47 -23.19 -11.67 -37.87
N ASP A 48 -24.24 -12.31 -38.37
CA ASP A 48 -24.36 -12.65 -39.80
C ASP A 48 -24.42 -11.35 -40.61
N VAL A 49 -23.28 -10.93 -41.16
CA VAL A 49 -23.22 -9.84 -42.13
C VAL A 49 -23.52 -10.42 -43.51
N PRO A 50 -24.53 -9.91 -44.25
CA PRO A 50 -24.77 -10.31 -45.62
C PRO A 50 -23.54 -10.00 -46.47
N VAL A 51 -23.04 -10.99 -47.21
CA VAL A 51 -21.93 -10.85 -48.16
C VAL A 51 -22.38 -9.91 -49.28
N ASN A 52 -22.16 -8.61 -49.11
CA ASN A 52 -22.40 -7.63 -50.16
C ASN A 52 -21.20 -7.68 -51.13
N THR A 53 -21.45 -8.02 -52.39
CA THR A 53 -20.43 -8.29 -53.43
C THR A 53 -19.72 -7.04 -53.96
N THR A 54 -19.87 -5.89 -53.29
CA THR A 54 -19.16 -4.64 -53.60
C THR A 54 -18.21 -4.31 -52.45
N ARG A 55 -16.98 -4.81 -52.53
CA ARG A 55 -15.93 -4.52 -51.54
C ARG A 55 -15.58 -3.03 -51.57
N SER A 56 -15.55 -2.42 -50.39
CA SER A 56 -15.07 -1.05 -50.22
C SER A 56 -13.64 -0.93 -50.79
N PRO A 57 -13.32 0.09 -51.62
CA PRO A 57 -11.96 0.34 -52.07
C PRO A 57 -10.99 0.68 -50.92
N HIS A 58 -11.51 0.82 -49.69
CA HIS A 58 -10.76 1.09 -48.47
C HIS A 58 -10.70 -0.09 -47.48
N ALA A 59 -11.15 -1.30 -47.86
CA ALA A 59 -11.10 -2.47 -46.96
C ALA A 59 -9.69 -2.68 -46.37
N PRO A 60 -9.56 -3.16 -45.12
CA PRO A 60 -8.25 -3.41 -44.50
C PRO A 60 -7.50 -4.60 -45.15
N PRO A 61 -6.18 -4.74 -44.92
CA PRO A 61 -5.31 -5.60 -45.74
C PRO A 61 -5.69 -7.08 -45.76
N ARG A 62 -6.11 -7.67 -44.63
CA ARG A 62 -6.50 -9.10 -44.58
C ARG A 62 -7.83 -9.31 -45.29
N LEU A 63 -8.78 -8.38 -45.09
CA LEU A 63 -10.10 -8.44 -45.73
C LEU A 63 -10.06 -8.29 -47.25
N ARG A 64 -9.12 -7.51 -47.81
CA ARG A 64 -8.98 -7.34 -49.27
C ARG A 64 -8.79 -8.67 -50.00
N ASN A 65 -8.05 -9.59 -49.40
CA ASN A 65 -7.64 -10.85 -50.03
C ASN A 65 -8.52 -12.05 -49.64
N ALA A 66 -9.30 -11.96 -48.55
CA ALA A 66 -10.16 -13.05 -48.09
C ALA A 66 -11.39 -13.23 -48.97
N THR A 67 -11.93 -14.45 -49.09
CA THR A 67 -13.19 -14.79 -49.75
C THR A 67 -14.33 -14.95 -48.73
N ALA A 68 -15.57 -15.10 -49.20
CA ALA A 68 -16.69 -15.41 -48.29
C ALA A 68 -16.51 -16.76 -47.57
N ALA A 69 -15.91 -17.75 -48.24
CA ALA A 69 -15.60 -19.05 -47.65
C ALA A 69 -14.51 -18.94 -46.56
N ASP A 70 -13.52 -18.06 -46.75
CA ASP A 70 -12.49 -17.82 -45.74
C ASP A 70 -13.09 -17.20 -44.47
N LEU A 71 -14.04 -16.27 -44.62
CA LEU A 71 -14.76 -15.68 -43.49
C LEU A 71 -15.62 -16.70 -42.74
N GLU A 72 -16.34 -17.57 -43.44
CA GLU A 72 -17.10 -18.66 -42.81
C GLU A 72 -16.19 -19.64 -42.07
N THR A 73 -15.05 -20.00 -42.67
CA THR A 73 -14.06 -20.87 -42.04
C THR A 73 -13.48 -20.21 -40.79
N ALA A 74 -13.09 -18.95 -40.86
CA ALA A 74 -12.59 -18.19 -39.72
C ALA A 74 -13.64 -18.09 -38.59
N ARG A 75 -14.92 -17.86 -38.92
CA ARG A 75 -16.03 -17.87 -37.93
C ARG A 75 -16.13 -19.18 -37.20
N ALA A 76 -16.04 -20.31 -37.91
CA ALA A 76 -16.09 -21.63 -37.29
C ALA A 76 -14.92 -21.86 -36.31
N VAL A 77 -13.70 -21.50 -36.74
CA VAL A 77 -12.48 -21.61 -35.90
C VAL A 77 -12.59 -20.74 -34.65
N VAL A 78 -12.91 -19.45 -34.82
CA VAL A 78 -13.00 -18.50 -33.70
C VAL A 78 -14.13 -18.85 -32.74
N LYS A 79 -15.28 -19.30 -33.23
CA LYS A 79 -16.39 -19.74 -32.36
C LYS A 79 -15.99 -20.94 -31.50
N GLY A 80 -15.26 -21.90 -32.06
CA GLY A 80 -14.70 -23.03 -31.31
C GLY A 80 -13.71 -22.55 -30.24
N ALA A 81 -12.77 -21.71 -30.64
CA ALA A 81 -11.75 -21.14 -29.77
C ALA A 81 -12.36 -20.31 -28.61
N LEU A 82 -13.32 -19.43 -28.88
CA LEU A 82 -14.01 -18.63 -27.86
C LEU A 82 -14.75 -19.52 -26.85
N SER A 83 -15.46 -20.55 -27.33
CA SER A 83 -16.17 -21.46 -26.44
C SER A 83 -15.21 -22.23 -25.53
N GLU A 84 -14.06 -22.65 -26.04
CA GLU A 84 -13.05 -23.36 -25.25
C GLU A 84 -12.31 -22.41 -24.29
N ALA A 85 -11.92 -21.23 -24.76
CA ALA A 85 -11.30 -20.19 -23.95
C ALA A 85 -12.21 -19.77 -22.80
N ALA A 86 -13.52 -19.60 -23.04
CA ALA A 86 -14.49 -19.26 -22.00
C ALA A 86 -14.51 -20.30 -20.85
N VAL A 87 -14.46 -21.59 -21.18
CA VAL A 87 -14.41 -22.67 -20.18
C VAL A 87 -13.11 -22.61 -19.38
N ARG A 88 -11.97 -22.44 -20.05
CA ARG A 88 -10.64 -22.41 -19.41
C ARG A 88 -10.44 -21.14 -18.57
N ASN A 89 -10.84 -19.97 -19.08
CA ASN A 89 -10.82 -18.70 -18.36
C ASN A 89 -11.71 -18.77 -17.11
N LYS A 90 -12.94 -19.30 -17.24
CA LYS A 90 -13.82 -19.49 -16.08
C LYS A 90 -13.14 -20.38 -15.03
N ALA A 91 -12.58 -21.52 -15.43
CA ALA A 91 -11.90 -22.42 -14.50
C ALA A 91 -10.74 -21.72 -13.76
N ARG A 92 -9.98 -20.85 -14.45
CA ARG A 92 -8.92 -20.03 -13.83
C ARG A 92 -9.48 -19.04 -12.82
N LEU A 93 -10.58 -18.35 -13.12
CA LEU A 93 -11.22 -17.42 -12.19
C LEU A 93 -11.85 -18.12 -10.99
N ASP A 94 -12.41 -19.31 -11.19
CA ASP A 94 -12.97 -20.14 -10.11
C ASP A 94 -11.87 -20.75 -9.22
N HIS A 95 -10.66 -20.94 -9.78
CA HIS A 95 -9.49 -21.53 -9.10
C HIS A 95 -8.22 -20.70 -9.36
N PRO A 96 -8.17 -19.44 -8.89
CA PRO A 96 -7.06 -18.54 -9.14
C PRO A 96 -5.78 -19.05 -8.46
N SER A 97 -4.65 -18.98 -9.16
CA SER A 97 -3.35 -19.35 -8.61
C SER A 97 -2.94 -18.37 -7.51
N ARG A 98 -2.62 -18.90 -6.32
CA ARG A 98 -2.12 -18.11 -5.17
C ARG A 98 -0.63 -18.36 -4.98
N ASN A 99 0.06 -17.44 -4.31
CA ASN A 99 1.45 -17.67 -3.92
C ASN A 99 1.52 -18.90 -2.99
N ARG A 100 2.35 -19.90 -3.37
CA ARG A 100 2.60 -21.08 -2.54
C ARG A 100 3.80 -20.84 -1.66
N TYR A 101 3.55 -20.77 -0.36
CA TYR A 101 4.59 -20.76 0.67
C TYR A 101 4.63 -22.17 1.23
N THR A 102 5.57 -23.01 0.78
CA THR A 102 5.75 -24.35 1.36
C THR A 102 7.22 -24.57 1.68
N LEU A 103 7.49 -25.22 2.80
CA LEU A 103 8.83 -25.69 3.10
C LEU A 103 9.26 -26.70 2.03
N ARG A 104 10.53 -26.65 1.60
CA ARG A 104 11.05 -27.62 0.64
C ARG A 104 10.83 -29.04 1.15
N PRO A 105 10.44 -30.00 0.28
CA PRO A 105 10.29 -31.39 0.67
C PRO A 105 11.55 -31.92 1.38
N GLY A 106 11.38 -32.46 2.59
CA GLY A 106 12.48 -33.04 3.39
C GLY A 106 13.01 -32.17 4.55
N THR A 107 12.45 -30.98 4.77
CA THR A 107 12.79 -30.12 5.91
C THR A 107 12.33 -30.74 7.24
N GLN A 108 13.25 -31.03 8.15
CA GLN A 108 12.94 -31.58 9.49
C GLN A 108 12.80 -30.46 10.52
N LEU A 109 11.57 -30.21 11.00
CA LEU A 109 11.32 -29.21 12.04
C LEU A 109 11.81 -29.72 13.42
N GLY A 110 12.85 -29.09 13.96
CA GLY A 110 13.30 -29.30 15.35
C GLY A 110 12.29 -28.77 16.36
N GLY A 111 11.80 -29.63 17.26
CA GLY A 111 10.66 -29.37 18.15
C GLY A 111 10.98 -28.64 19.46
N ALA A 112 10.00 -27.86 19.95
CA ALA A 112 9.76 -27.51 21.36
C ALA A 112 8.50 -26.59 21.53
N PHE A 113 7.32 -26.98 21.05
CA PHE A 113 6.02 -26.36 21.45
C PHE A 113 4.90 -27.43 21.36
N PRO A 114 3.81 -27.33 22.15
CA PRO A 114 2.85 -28.42 22.30
C PRO A 114 2.22 -28.81 20.96
N ALA A 115 2.35 -30.09 20.64
CA ALA A 115 1.99 -30.73 19.36
C ALA A 115 0.49 -30.73 19.00
N THR A 116 -0.35 -29.91 19.65
CA THR A 116 -1.81 -29.93 19.49
C THR A 116 -2.35 -28.83 18.57
N ARG A 117 -1.51 -27.92 18.06
CA ARG A 117 -1.88 -26.94 17.00
C ARG A 117 -1.12 -27.10 15.69
N PHE A 118 -0.10 -27.97 15.64
CA PHE A 118 0.68 -28.23 14.43
C PHE A 118 0.03 -29.31 13.57
N THR A 119 -1.20 -29.07 13.12
CA THR A 119 -1.60 -29.67 11.85
C THR A 119 -0.99 -28.77 10.80
N SER A 120 0.16 -29.16 10.24
CA SER A 120 0.44 -28.78 8.86
C SER A 120 -0.80 -29.18 8.08
N SER A 121 -1.61 -28.22 7.65
CA SER A 121 -2.60 -28.47 6.62
C SER A 121 -1.83 -28.71 5.32
N SER A 122 -1.10 -29.83 5.26
CA SER A 122 -0.78 -30.53 4.02
C SER A 122 -2.05 -31.09 3.35
N ASN A 123 -3.22 -30.81 3.95
CA ASN A 123 -4.54 -30.87 3.32
C ASN A 123 -5.00 -29.47 2.88
N GLU A 124 -4.14 -28.68 2.23
CA GLU A 124 -4.64 -28.12 0.97
C GLU A 124 -5.03 -29.35 0.16
N THR A 125 -6.31 -29.71 0.15
CA THR A 125 -6.84 -30.51 -0.95
C THR A 125 -6.34 -29.78 -2.17
N ALA A 126 -5.37 -30.36 -2.88
CA ALA A 126 -4.84 -29.79 -4.10
C ALA A 126 -6.05 -29.37 -4.90
N SER A 127 -6.36 -28.07 -4.95
CA SER A 127 -7.39 -27.58 -5.84
C SER A 127 -6.91 -28.08 -7.18
N GLU A 128 -7.70 -28.91 -7.87
CA GLU A 128 -7.31 -29.41 -9.19
C GLU A 128 -6.85 -28.20 -9.99
N GLU A 129 -5.56 -28.20 -10.35
CA GLU A 129 -4.94 -27.06 -11.00
C GLU A 129 -5.79 -26.74 -12.23
N PRO A 130 -6.22 -25.47 -12.41
CA PRO A 130 -7.10 -25.15 -13.52
C PRO A 130 -6.44 -25.60 -14.83
N PRO A 131 -7.22 -26.12 -15.79
CA PRO A 131 -6.66 -26.56 -17.06
C PRO A 131 -5.86 -25.43 -17.71
N PRO A 132 -4.78 -25.73 -18.46
CA PRO A 132 -4.00 -24.71 -19.15
C PRO A 132 -4.88 -23.77 -19.97
N LEU A 133 -4.45 -22.53 -20.20
CA LEU A 133 -5.13 -21.64 -21.15
C LEU A 133 -5.17 -22.28 -22.54
N LEU A 134 -6.12 -21.83 -23.36
CA LEU A 134 -6.19 -22.23 -24.75
C LEU A 134 -4.89 -21.82 -25.46
N GLU A 135 -4.23 -22.77 -26.11
CA GLU A 135 -3.11 -22.46 -27.00
C GLU A 135 -3.65 -21.71 -28.23
N ILE A 136 -3.30 -20.44 -28.37
CA ILE A 136 -3.68 -19.62 -29.52
C ILE A 136 -2.73 -19.95 -30.67
N THR A 137 -3.10 -20.96 -31.46
CA THR A 137 -2.33 -21.38 -32.64
C THR A 137 -2.30 -20.27 -33.71
N PRO A 138 -1.34 -20.30 -34.66
CA PRO A 138 -1.33 -19.35 -35.78
C PRO A 138 -2.64 -19.33 -36.57
N GLU A 139 -3.32 -20.47 -36.72
CA GLU A 139 -4.62 -20.57 -37.38
C GLU A 139 -5.72 -19.80 -36.61
N ILE A 140 -5.79 -19.96 -35.28
CA ILE A 140 -6.74 -19.24 -34.44
C ILE A 140 -6.45 -17.74 -34.50
N ALA A 141 -5.18 -17.35 -34.36
CA ALA A 141 -4.76 -15.94 -34.40
C ALA A 141 -5.10 -15.28 -35.74
N ASP A 142 -4.81 -15.93 -36.87
CA ASP A 142 -5.10 -15.40 -38.20
C ASP A 142 -6.62 -15.35 -38.49
N ALA A 143 -7.38 -16.36 -38.05
CA ALA A 143 -8.83 -16.36 -38.15
C ALA A 143 -9.46 -15.22 -37.32
N ALA A 144 -9.03 -15.06 -36.06
CA ALA A 144 -9.49 -14.00 -35.18
C ALA A 144 -9.18 -12.61 -35.76
N ALA A 145 -7.98 -12.44 -36.31
CA ALA A 145 -7.56 -11.19 -36.94
C ALA A 145 -8.36 -10.86 -38.21
N LEU A 146 -8.61 -11.85 -39.05
CA LEU A 146 -9.44 -11.67 -40.25
C LEU A 146 -10.87 -11.25 -39.90
N LEU A 147 -11.48 -11.87 -38.89
CA LEU A 147 -12.82 -11.50 -38.44
C LEU A 147 -12.86 -10.12 -37.78
N ALA A 148 -11.83 -9.75 -37.02
CA ALA A 148 -11.74 -8.43 -36.40
C ALA A 148 -11.84 -7.32 -37.45
N GLU A 149 -11.05 -7.43 -38.53
CA GLU A 149 -11.11 -6.51 -39.67
C GLU A 149 -12.48 -6.51 -40.38
N ALA A 150 -13.08 -7.69 -40.56
CA ALA A 150 -14.38 -7.83 -41.23
C ALA A 150 -15.53 -7.19 -40.44
N ASP A 151 -15.57 -7.42 -39.13
CA ASP A 151 -16.60 -6.88 -38.23
C ASP A 151 -16.46 -5.36 -38.08
N ALA A 152 -15.22 -4.86 -38.00
CA ALA A 152 -14.94 -3.44 -37.95
C ALA A 152 -15.36 -2.73 -39.25
N ASP A 153 -14.99 -3.24 -40.44
CA ASP A 153 -15.39 -2.64 -41.73
C ASP A 153 -16.93 -2.65 -41.93
N ALA A 154 -17.61 -3.71 -41.48
CA ALA A 154 -19.06 -3.79 -41.53
C ALA A 154 -19.76 -2.75 -40.63
N SER A 155 -19.15 -2.40 -39.49
CA SER A 155 -19.68 -1.39 -38.56
C SER A 155 -19.59 0.03 -39.13
N VAL A 156 -18.50 0.36 -39.85
CA VAL A 156 -18.29 1.66 -40.50
C VAL A 156 -19.32 1.91 -41.62
N ASN A 157 -19.82 0.87 -42.27
CA ASN A 157 -20.80 0.97 -43.35
C ASN A 157 -22.26 1.21 -42.91
N ARG A 158 -22.60 1.23 -41.61
CA ARG A 158 -24.00 1.33 -41.14
C ARG A 158 -24.38 2.59 -40.34
N SER A 159 -23.46 3.51 -40.05
CA SER A 159 -23.79 4.78 -39.37
C SER A 159 -22.66 5.82 -39.46
N ALA A 160 -22.79 6.78 -40.40
CA ALA A 160 -22.29 8.18 -40.52
C ALA A 160 -20.95 8.65 -39.87
N PRO A 161 -20.56 9.92 -40.11
CA PRO A 161 -19.81 10.47 -41.24
C PRO A 161 -18.31 10.11 -41.21
N THR A 162 -17.59 10.45 -42.28
CA THR A 162 -16.11 10.38 -42.40
C THR A 162 -15.44 10.85 -41.11
N PRO A 163 -14.41 10.14 -40.58
CA PRO A 163 -13.70 10.59 -39.40
C PRO A 163 -13.19 12.01 -39.68
N THR A 164 -13.73 13.00 -38.98
CA THR A 164 -13.08 14.30 -38.92
C THR A 164 -11.68 14.01 -38.40
N VAL A 165 -10.66 14.28 -39.22
CA VAL A 165 -9.26 14.27 -38.80
C VAL A 165 -9.16 15.24 -37.65
N ARG A 166 -9.33 14.74 -36.43
CA ARG A 166 -9.10 15.51 -35.21
C ARG A 166 -7.62 15.85 -35.27
N LYS A 167 -7.30 17.14 -35.14
CA LYS A 167 -5.92 17.61 -35.08
C LYS A 167 -5.18 16.73 -34.06
N ARG A 168 -4.14 16.00 -34.49
CA ARG A 168 -3.35 15.14 -33.60
C ARG A 168 -2.98 15.97 -32.38
N ALA A 169 -3.36 15.49 -31.20
CA ALA A 169 -2.87 16.07 -29.97
C ALA A 169 -1.42 15.55 -29.82
N GLY A 170 -0.44 16.36 -30.24
CA GLY A 170 0.97 15.96 -30.17
C GLY A 170 1.39 15.74 -28.72
N TYR A 171 2.42 14.94 -28.50
CA TYR A 171 3.05 14.75 -27.19
C TYR A 171 4.56 14.64 -27.40
N TRP A 172 5.37 15.19 -26.49
CA TRP A 172 6.81 15.34 -26.70
C TRP A 172 7.53 14.02 -27.00
N MET A 173 7.02 12.89 -26.47
CA MET A 173 7.61 11.58 -26.74
C MET A 173 7.48 11.15 -28.21
N GLU A 174 6.56 11.70 -29.02
CA GLU A 174 6.46 11.39 -30.46
C GLU A 174 7.65 11.96 -31.23
N ASP A 175 8.01 13.20 -30.91
CA ASP A 175 8.94 14.01 -31.72
C ASP A 175 10.35 14.12 -31.12
N ILE A 176 10.55 13.71 -29.86
CA ILE A 176 11.86 13.75 -29.23
C ILE A 176 12.84 12.80 -29.94
N SER A 177 14.08 13.27 -30.12
CA SER A 177 15.12 12.48 -30.77
C SER A 177 15.47 11.24 -29.94
N ARG A 178 15.84 10.14 -30.61
CA ARG A 178 16.16 8.86 -29.93
C ARG A 178 17.67 8.74 -29.74
N LYS A 179 18.15 8.88 -28.50
CA LYS A 179 19.58 8.74 -28.16
C LYS A 179 19.86 7.67 -27.11
N GLY A 180 18.83 7.03 -26.56
CA GLY A 180 18.96 5.91 -25.62
C GLY A 180 19.84 4.78 -26.14
N SER A 181 20.62 4.17 -25.25
CA SER A 181 21.48 3.03 -25.56
C SER A 181 21.59 2.11 -24.35
N TRP A 182 21.98 0.87 -24.58
CA TRP A 182 22.21 -0.09 -23.51
C TRP A 182 23.68 -0.56 -23.51
N PRO A 183 24.50 -0.15 -22.51
CA PRO A 183 25.94 -0.36 -22.58
C PRO A 183 26.39 -1.79 -22.23
N PHE A 184 25.65 -2.47 -21.36
CA PHE A 184 25.98 -3.83 -20.93
C PHE A 184 25.40 -4.82 -21.95
N LYS A 185 26.28 -5.43 -22.76
CA LYS A 185 25.98 -6.17 -24.01
C LYS A 185 25.69 -5.24 -25.20
N LYS A 186 26.77 -4.70 -25.76
CA LYS A 186 26.74 -3.73 -26.86
C LYS A 186 25.93 -4.25 -28.06
N ASP A 187 24.76 -3.65 -28.26
CA ASP A 187 23.92 -3.80 -29.44
C ASP A 187 23.53 -2.40 -29.91
N ASP A 188 24.32 -1.84 -30.83
CA ASP A 188 24.08 -0.51 -31.40
C ASP A 188 22.80 -0.47 -32.26
N SER A 189 22.17 -1.63 -32.54
CA SER A 189 20.90 -1.72 -33.25
C SER A 189 19.68 -1.67 -32.31
N TYR A 190 19.90 -1.81 -31.00
CA TYR A 190 18.85 -1.82 -30.01
C TYR A 190 18.17 -0.46 -29.88
N ARG A 191 16.85 -0.44 -30.09
CA ARG A 191 16.02 0.76 -29.92
C ARG A 191 15.32 0.71 -28.57
N VAL A 192 15.65 1.63 -27.67
CA VAL A 192 15.03 1.72 -26.34
C VAL A 192 13.60 2.22 -26.43
N LEU A 193 13.37 3.35 -27.11
CA LEU A 193 12.03 3.86 -27.35
C LEU A 193 11.52 3.45 -28.73
N ARG A 194 10.34 2.85 -28.76
CA ARG A 194 9.72 2.24 -29.94
C ARG A 194 8.30 2.77 -30.10
N ASN A 195 8.02 3.45 -31.21
CA ASN A 195 6.66 3.85 -31.55
C ASN A 195 5.97 2.71 -32.29
N VAL A 196 4.81 2.24 -31.81
CA VAL A 196 4.09 1.12 -32.42
C VAL A 196 3.76 1.33 -33.92
N LYS A 197 3.59 2.58 -34.35
CA LYS A 197 3.33 2.90 -35.77
C LYS A 197 4.54 2.68 -36.67
N ASP A 198 5.76 2.73 -36.13
CA ASP A 198 6.98 2.39 -36.88
C ASP A 198 7.08 0.87 -37.16
N PHE A 199 6.29 0.07 -36.44
CA PHE A 199 6.21 -1.39 -36.58
C PHE A 199 4.95 -1.84 -37.34
N GLY A 200 4.22 -0.88 -37.93
CA GLY A 200 3.08 -1.15 -38.81
C GLY A 200 1.71 -1.01 -38.16
N ALA A 201 1.62 -0.60 -36.90
CA ALA A 201 0.33 -0.33 -36.27
C ALA A 201 -0.32 0.90 -36.92
N VAL A 202 -1.61 0.82 -37.24
CA VAL A 202 -2.33 1.90 -37.91
C VAL A 202 -3.05 2.78 -36.89
N GLY A 203 -3.72 2.17 -35.92
CA GLY A 203 -4.48 2.86 -34.89
C GLY A 203 -5.75 3.54 -35.42
N ASP A 204 -6.43 2.93 -36.39
CA ASP A 204 -7.66 3.43 -37.02
C ASP A 204 -8.97 2.77 -36.52
N GLY A 205 -8.85 1.78 -35.63
CA GLY A 205 -9.96 1.00 -35.09
C GLY A 205 -10.52 -0.05 -36.05
N VAL A 206 -9.88 -0.26 -37.20
CA VAL A 206 -10.33 -1.18 -38.25
C VAL A 206 -9.23 -2.18 -38.62
N THR A 207 -7.99 -1.71 -38.79
CA THR A 207 -6.83 -2.57 -39.05
C THR A 207 -6.46 -3.32 -37.77
N GLU A 208 -6.21 -4.62 -37.90
CA GLU A 208 -5.78 -5.46 -36.78
C GLU A 208 -4.31 -5.17 -36.43
N ASP A 209 -4.06 -4.64 -35.24
CA ASP A 209 -2.78 -4.07 -34.84
C ASP A 209 -1.98 -4.98 -33.88
N THR A 210 -2.49 -6.15 -33.47
CA THR A 210 -1.84 -7.03 -32.47
C THR A 210 -0.41 -7.39 -32.88
N ALA A 211 -0.22 -7.84 -34.12
CA ALA A 211 1.09 -8.29 -34.60
C ALA A 211 2.11 -7.15 -34.63
N ALA A 212 1.70 -5.95 -35.05
CA ALA A 212 2.56 -4.77 -35.10
C ALA A 212 2.96 -4.32 -33.69
N ILE A 213 2.01 -4.29 -32.74
CA ILE A 213 2.28 -3.95 -31.35
C ILE A 213 3.23 -4.97 -30.70
N ARG A 214 2.97 -6.27 -30.87
CA ARG A 214 3.87 -7.33 -30.37
C ARG A 214 5.27 -7.21 -30.97
N SER A 215 5.39 -6.82 -32.23
CA SER A 215 6.68 -6.58 -32.89
C SER A 215 7.44 -5.39 -32.28
N ALA A 216 6.73 -4.32 -31.92
CA ALA A 216 7.33 -3.19 -31.20
C ALA A 216 7.82 -3.63 -29.80
N ILE A 217 7.07 -4.46 -29.09
CA ILE A 217 7.44 -4.94 -27.76
C ILE A 217 8.65 -5.88 -27.81
N ASN A 218 8.61 -6.90 -28.68
CA ASN A 218 9.61 -7.96 -28.77
C ASN A 218 10.06 -8.17 -30.22
N SER A 219 10.91 -7.27 -30.71
CA SER A 219 11.39 -7.35 -32.09
C SER A 219 12.35 -8.53 -32.29
N THR A 220 12.23 -9.24 -33.40
CA THR A 220 13.10 -10.38 -33.77
C THR A 220 14.57 -9.99 -33.96
N ARG A 221 14.88 -8.69 -34.02
CA ARG A 221 16.25 -8.15 -34.15
C ARG A 221 16.97 -8.02 -32.80
N SER A 222 16.25 -8.05 -31.68
CA SER A 222 16.81 -7.89 -30.33
C SER A 222 16.04 -8.73 -29.31
N ARG A 223 16.60 -9.85 -28.85
CA ARG A 223 15.94 -10.71 -27.85
C ARG A 223 15.74 -9.93 -26.54
N ARG A 224 14.49 -9.89 -26.08
CA ARG A 224 14.10 -9.38 -24.75
C ARG A 224 13.71 -10.53 -23.83
N CYS A 225 13.54 -10.22 -22.55
CA CYS A 225 13.07 -11.18 -21.56
C CYS A 225 11.57 -11.37 -21.70
N ALA A 226 11.19 -12.48 -22.34
CA ALA A 226 9.82 -12.92 -22.59
C ALA A 226 9.76 -14.42 -22.22
N GLU A 227 9.04 -15.25 -22.99
CA GLU A 227 9.01 -16.70 -22.80
C GLU A 227 10.41 -17.32 -22.60
N GLY A 228 10.53 -18.16 -21.57
CA GLY A 228 11.81 -18.77 -21.17
C GLY A 228 12.81 -17.75 -20.63
N CYS A 229 12.36 -16.73 -19.91
CA CYS A 229 13.21 -15.80 -19.19
C CYS A 229 12.56 -15.39 -17.88
N ASN A 230 13.10 -15.85 -16.75
CA ASN A 230 12.51 -15.56 -15.44
C ASN A 230 12.66 -14.07 -15.04
N GLY A 231 13.61 -13.34 -15.63
CA GLY A 231 13.82 -11.91 -15.39
C GLY A 231 15.11 -11.40 -16.04
N SER A 232 15.17 -10.11 -16.37
CA SER A 232 16.35 -9.48 -16.96
C SER A 232 16.51 -8.03 -16.51
N THR A 233 17.76 -7.63 -16.31
CA THR A 233 18.13 -6.24 -16.08
C THR A 233 18.65 -5.57 -17.35
N LEU A 234 18.76 -6.32 -18.45
CA LEU A 234 19.20 -5.87 -19.76
C LEU A 234 18.00 -5.53 -20.65
N HIS A 235 18.17 -4.56 -21.56
CA HIS A 235 17.21 -4.27 -22.62
C HIS A 235 15.82 -3.83 -22.10
N ASN A 236 15.79 -2.91 -21.13
CA ASN A 236 14.57 -2.17 -20.80
C ASN A 236 14.11 -1.35 -22.02
N THR A 237 12.79 -1.20 -22.19
CA THR A 237 12.19 -0.58 -23.38
C THR A 237 11.04 0.35 -23.01
N VAL A 238 10.93 1.48 -23.72
CA VAL A 238 9.69 2.26 -23.79
C VAL A 238 8.95 1.90 -25.08
N VAL A 239 7.72 1.42 -24.96
CA VAL A 239 6.82 1.20 -26.09
C VAL A 239 5.76 2.29 -26.08
N TYR A 240 5.85 3.19 -27.04
CA TYR A 240 5.00 4.37 -27.15
C TYR A 240 3.84 4.15 -28.12
N PHE A 241 2.64 4.54 -27.69
CA PHE A 241 1.39 4.45 -28.44
C PHE A 241 0.87 5.86 -28.74
N PRO A 242 1.02 6.36 -29.98
CA PRO A 242 0.37 7.59 -30.41
C PRO A 242 -1.15 7.49 -30.29
N SER A 243 -1.84 8.62 -30.29
CA SER A 243 -3.30 8.63 -30.34
C SER A 243 -3.86 7.83 -31.53
N GLY A 244 -4.95 7.14 -31.27
CA GLY A 244 -5.59 6.23 -32.20
C GLY A 244 -6.39 5.16 -31.47
N THR A 245 -7.13 4.37 -32.23
CA THR A 245 -7.83 3.18 -31.75
C THR A 245 -7.12 1.96 -32.33
N TYR A 246 -6.54 1.13 -31.49
CA TYR A 246 -5.79 -0.06 -31.89
C TYR A 246 -6.68 -1.27 -31.69
N LEU A 247 -7.19 -1.83 -32.80
CA LEU A 247 -8.02 -3.03 -32.78
C LEU A 247 -7.12 -4.25 -32.56
N VAL A 248 -7.43 -5.05 -31.53
CA VAL A 248 -6.66 -6.24 -31.17
C VAL A 248 -7.54 -7.46 -31.06
N SER A 249 -7.06 -8.60 -31.55
CA SER A 249 -7.79 -9.87 -31.56
C SER A 249 -7.15 -10.98 -30.72
N SER A 250 -6.00 -10.71 -30.09
CA SER A 250 -5.40 -11.58 -29.07
C SER A 250 -4.45 -10.79 -28.14
N THR A 251 -4.01 -11.41 -27.04
CA THR A 251 -3.30 -10.75 -25.93
C THR A 251 -2.02 -9.99 -26.31
N ILE A 252 -1.84 -8.79 -25.80
CA ILE A 252 -0.59 -8.03 -25.88
C ILE A 252 0.25 -8.27 -24.62
N TYR A 253 1.46 -8.77 -24.80
CA TYR A 253 2.35 -9.15 -23.71
C TYR A 253 3.17 -7.96 -23.21
N ALA A 254 2.94 -7.50 -21.98
CA ALA A 254 3.69 -6.45 -21.31
C ALA A 254 4.94 -7.02 -20.61
N ILE A 255 5.89 -7.51 -21.41
CA ILE A 255 7.05 -8.30 -20.94
C ILE A 255 8.02 -7.53 -20.02
N PHE A 256 8.93 -8.25 -19.34
CA PHE A 256 9.83 -7.71 -18.33
C PHE A 256 10.67 -6.50 -18.80
N GLY A 257 10.71 -5.45 -17.97
CA GLY A 257 11.46 -4.22 -18.24
C GLY A 257 10.80 -3.33 -19.29
N THR A 258 9.47 -3.37 -19.44
CA THR A 258 8.74 -2.54 -20.42
C THR A 258 7.98 -1.40 -19.74
N GLN A 259 8.13 -0.19 -20.27
CA GLN A 259 7.21 0.91 -20.03
C GLN A 259 6.28 1.05 -21.25
N MET A 260 4.98 0.78 -21.09
CA MET A 260 3.96 1.01 -22.11
C MET A 260 3.31 2.37 -21.87
N ILE A 261 3.45 3.28 -22.82
CA ILE A 261 3.07 4.68 -22.63
C ILE A 261 2.20 5.13 -23.80
N GLY A 262 0.95 5.45 -23.51
CA GLY A 262 0.07 6.14 -24.45
C GLY A 262 0.27 7.66 -24.46
N ASN A 263 -0.20 8.30 -25.53
CA ASN A 263 -0.28 9.75 -25.61
C ASN A 263 -1.27 10.31 -24.58
N PRO A 264 -0.86 11.08 -23.55
CA PRO A 264 -1.77 11.56 -22.51
C PRO A 264 -2.74 12.66 -22.99
N ASN A 265 -2.42 13.38 -24.07
CA ASN A 265 -3.29 14.45 -24.58
C ASN A 265 -4.52 13.93 -25.32
N ASP A 266 -4.44 12.71 -25.84
CA ASP A 266 -5.55 11.96 -26.41
C ASP A 266 -5.24 10.46 -26.26
N PRO A 267 -5.55 9.87 -25.09
CA PRO A 267 -5.17 8.50 -24.73
C PRO A 267 -5.57 7.47 -25.78
N PRO A 268 -4.63 6.66 -26.29
CA PRO A 268 -4.93 5.60 -27.24
C PRO A 268 -5.95 4.61 -26.66
N VAL A 269 -6.88 4.19 -27.51
CA VAL A 269 -7.87 3.16 -27.19
C VAL A 269 -7.31 1.81 -27.63
N ILE A 270 -7.17 0.87 -26.71
CA ILE A 270 -6.96 -0.55 -27.02
C ILE A 270 -8.33 -1.20 -27.09
N LEU A 271 -8.77 -1.54 -28.30
CA LEU A 271 -10.10 -2.05 -28.58
C LEU A 271 -10.06 -3.57 -28.79
N GLY A 272 -10.63 -4.33 -27.85
CA GLY A 272 -10.79 -5.77 -28.00
C GLY A 272 -11.87 -6.11 -29.03
N ALA A 273 -11.50 -6.85 -30.07
CA ALA A 273 -12.43 -7.27 -31.13
C ALA A 273 -13.49 -8.26 -30.61
N PRO A 274 -14.67 -8.37 -31.26
CA PRO A 274 -15.64 -9.44 -30.97
C PRO A 274 -15.06 -10.85 -31.11
N SER A 275 -14.08 -11.01 -32.01
CA SER A 275 -13.33 -12.23 -32.24
C SER A 275 -12.15 -12.44 -31.30
N PHE A 276 -11.96 -11.58 -30.28
CA PHE A 276 -10.79 -11.65 -29.39
C PHE A 276 -10.72 -12.97 -28.63
N VAL A 277 -9.60 -13.68 -28.76
CA VAL A 277 -9.32 -14.91 -28.01
C VAL A 277 -8.12 -14.66 -27.08
N GLY A 278 -8.32 -14.87 -25.78
CA GLY A 278 -7.30 -14.71 -24.74
C GLY A 278 -7.91 -14.55 -23.34
N LEU A 279 -7.04 -14.46 -22.32
CA LEU A 279 -7.45 -14.17 -20.93
C LEU A 279 -7.58 -12.66 -20.69
N GLY A 280 -6.54 -11.90 -21.04
CA GLY A 280 -6.49 -10.44 -20.92
C GLY A 280 -6.10 -9.79 -22.24
N VAL A 281 -6.65 -8.60 -22.53
CA VAL A 281 -6.24 -7.83 -23.71
C VAL A 281 -4.78 -7.42 -23.58
N PHE A 282 -4.38 -6.92 -22.43
CA PHE A 282 -2.98 -6.84 -22.02
C PHE A 282 -2.72 -7.85 -20.91
N SER A 283 -1.46 -8.28 -20.80
CA SER A 283 -1.05 -9.22 -19.78
C SER A 283 0.40 -9.02 -19.39
N THR A 284 0.66 -8.92 -18.09
CA THR A 284 1.99 -8.65 -17.53
C THR A 284 2.80 -9.91 -17.26
N ASP A 285 2.13 -11.04 -17.06
CA ASP A 285 2.73 -12.36 -16.95
C ASP A 285 1.88 -13.38 -17.73
N GLU A 286 2.53 -14.32 -18.40
CA GLU A 286 1.86 -15.27 -19.29
C GLU A 286 2.05 -16.69 -18.81
N TYR A 287 0.94 -17.42 -18.71
CA TYR A 287 0.97 -18.85 -18.52
C TYR A 287 1.61 -19.53 -19.73
N VAL A 288 2.61 -20.37 -19.47
CA VAL A 288 3.25 -21.19 -20.50
C VAL A 288 2.26 -22.26 -20.95
N PRO A 289 1.83 -22.28 -22.23
CA PRO A 289 0.90 -23.29 -22.72
C PRO A 289 1.46 -24.70 -22.51
N ASN A 290 0.72 -25.53 -21.78
CA ASN A 290 1.14 -26.90 -21.40
C ASN A 290 2.50 -26.95 -20.66
N GLY A 291 2.87 -25.87 -19.96
CA GLY A 291 4.17 -25.75 -19.29
C GLY A 291 4.34 -26.61 -18.03
N GLY A 292 3.27 -27.23 -17.55
CA GLY A 292 3.28 -27.99 -16.30
C GLY A 292 3.43 -27.08 -15.08
N THR A 293 4.04 -27.60 -14.02
CA THR A 293 4.26 -26.88 -12.77
C THR A 293 5.54 -26.04 -12.83
N GLY A 294 5.43 -24.74 -12.55
CA GLY A 294 6.53 -23.79 -12.44
C GLY A 294 7.38 -23.97 -11.17
N PRO A 295 8.46 -23.18 -11.04
CA PRO A 295 9.42 -23.30 -9.93
C PRO A 295 8.85 -22.90 -8.56
N ASP A 296 7.75 -22.14 -8.53
CA ASP A 296 6.99 -21.77 -7.32
C ASP A 296 5.94 -22.83 -6.94
N GLY A 297 5.81 -23.90 -7.74
CA GLY A 297 4.82 -24.95 -7.53
C GLY A 297 3.44 -24.64 -8.11
N ASN A 298 3.22 -23.49 -8.77
CA ASN A 298 1.99 -23.16 -9.49
C ASN A 298 2.09 -23.56 -10.97
N ALA A 299 1.08 -23.23 -11.78
CA ALA A 299 1.20 -23.35 -13.23
C ALA A 299 2.41 -22.57 -13.73
N ASN A 300 3.18 -23.14 -14.64
CA ASN A 300 4.37 -22.49 -15.16
C ASN A 300 4.01 -21.21 -15.93
N GLU A 301 4.66 -20.11 -15.57
CA GLU A 301 4.48 -18.77 -16.12
C GLU A 301 5.78 -18.26 -16.75
N TRP A 302 5.75 -17.13 -17.45
CA TRP A 302 6.95 -16.57 -18.07
C TRP A 302 7.91 -16.04 -17.01
N TYR A 303 7.37 -15.49 -15.93
CA TYR A 303 8.13 -15.03 -14.78
C TYR A 303 7.69 -15.79 -13.53
N ILE A 304 8.55 -15.79 -12.51
CA ILE A 304 8.14 -16.29 -11.20
C ILE A 304 7.29 -15.19 -10.59
N ASN A 305 5.97 -15.30 -10.75
CA ASN A 305 4.88 -14.47 -10.21
C ASN A 305 5.06 -12.93 -10.20
N THR A 306 6.07 -12.41 -10.90
CA THR A 306 6.56 -11.05 -10.76
C THR A 306 7.21 -10.54 -12.05
N VAL A 307 6.71 -9.40 -12.55
CA VAL A 307 7.35 -8.65 -13.63
C VAL A 307 7.62 -7.21 -13.18
N ARG A 308 8.67 -6.58 -13.73
CA ARG A 308 8.88 -5.13 -13.64
C ARG A 308 8.35 -4.45 -14.91
N SER A 309 7.17 -3.83 -14.83
CA SER A 309 6.54 -3.11 -15.94
C SER A 309 5.81 -1.86 -15.45
N ALA A 310 5.71 -0.85 -16.33
CA ALA A 310 4.89 0.34 -16.09
C ALA A 310 3.92 0.55 -17.26
N ILE A 311 2.64 0.79 -16.99
CA ILE A 311 1.58 0.97 -18.00
C ILE A 311 0.85 2.28 -17.71
N ARG A 312 0.77 3.18 -18.69
CA ARG A 312 0.09 4.46 -18.48
C ARG A 312 -0.52 5.09 -19.73
N ASN A 313 -1.56 5.90 -19.49
CA ASN A 313 -2.26 6.72 -20.49
C ASN A 313 -3.02 5.90 -21.54
N PHE A 314 -3.85 4.96 -21.12
CA PHE A 314 -4.64 4.13 -22.04
C PHE A 314 -6.13 4.19 -21.75
N LYS A 315 -6.92 3.93 -22.78
CA LYS A 315 -8.29 3.47 -22.62
C LYS A 315 -8.37 2.03 -23.09
N PHE A 316 -8.77 1.12 -22.22
CA PHE A 316 -9.11 -0.23 -22.63
C PHE A 316 -10.61 -0.31 -22.87
N ASP A 317 -11.01 -0.70 -24.06
CA ASP A 317 -12.40 -0.96 -24.40
C ASP A 317 -12.56 -2.43 -24.79
N ILE A 318 -13.18 -3.20 -23.90
CA ILE A 318 -13.50 -4.60 -24.14
C ILE A 318 -15.00 -4.83 -24.29
N THR A 319 -15.80 -3.76 -24.42
CA THR A 319 -17.27 -3.86 -24.52
C THR A 319 -17.76 -4.69 -25.71
N GLN A 320 -16.92 -4.85 -26.73
CA GLN A 320 -17.22 -5.61 -27.95
C GLN A 320 -16.79 -7.09 -27.88
N THR A 321 -15.92 -7.48 -26.95
CA THR A 321 -15.51 -8.89 -26.82
C THR A 321 -16.69 -9.74 -26.35
N ASP A 322 -16.55 -11.07 -26.42
CA ASP A 322 -17.63 -11.97 -25.99
C ASP A 322 -17.97 -11.74 -24.49
N PRO A 323 -19.22 -11.33 -24.16
CA PRO A 323 -19.61 -10.98 -22.80
C PRO A 323 -19.70 -12.16 -21.84
N GLY A 324 -19.59 -13.41 -22.34
CA GLY A 324 -19.58 -14.66 -21.60
C GLY A 324 -18.22 -15.35 -21.55
N ALA A 325 -17.17 -14.80 -22.17
CA ALA A 325 -15.86 -15.45 -22.28
C ALA A 325 -14.89 -15.20 -21.11
N TYR A 326 -15.33 -14.48 -20.06
CA TYR A 326 -14.51 -14.22 -18.86
C TYR A 326 -13.19 -13.48 -19.18
N ILE A 327 -13.25 -12.58 -20.16
CA ILE A 327 -12.10 -11.78 -20.61
C ILE A 327 -11.88 -10.61 -19.64
N CYS A 328 -10.63 -10.34 -19.31
CA CYS A 328 -10.22 -9.10 -18.63
C CYS A 328 -9.59 -8.09 -19.61
N ALA A 329 -9.58 -6.80 -19.25
CA ALA A 329 -8.83 -5.81 -20.02
C ALA A 329 -7.33 -5.95 -19.77
N ILE A 330 -6.92 -6.14 -18.49
CA ILE A 330 -5.54 -6.40 -18.12
C ILE A 330 -5.48 -7.58 -17.15
N HIS A 331 -4.65 -8.58 -17.49
CA HIS A 331 -4.11 -9.54 -16.54
C HIS A 331 -2.85 -8.92 -15.90
N TYR A 332 -2.92 -8.57 -14.61
CA TYR A 332 -1.99 -7.66 -13.93
C TYR A 332 -1.29 -8.33 -12.73
N GLN A 333 -0.64 -9.46 -12.98
CA GLN A 333 0.23 -10.16 -12.03
C GLN A 333 1.62 -9.50 -12.01
N VAL A 334 1.97 -8.81 -10.91
CA VAL A 334 3.14 -7.93 -10.82
C VAL A 334 3.77 -7.89 -9.41
N ALA A 335 4.94 -7.25 -9.29
CA ALA A 335 5.63 -7.01 -8.01
C ALA A 335 6.05 -5.53 -7.79
N GLN A 336 7.06 -5.28 -6.96
CA GLN A 336 7.59 -3.95 -6.68
C GLN A 336 8.13 -3.24 -7.94
N ALA A 337 8.21 -1.90 -7.87
CA ALA A 337 8.60 -1.02 -8.98
C ALA A 337 7.79 -1.25 -10.27
N THR A 338 6.50 -1.48 -10.08
CA THR A 338 5.50 -1.47 -11.14
C THR A 338 4.49 -0.36 -10.89
N SER A 339 3.97 0.21 -11.98
CA SER A 339 2.94 1.23 -11.91
C SER A 339 1.90 1.06 -13.01
N LEU A 340 0.64 1.17 -12.62
CA LEU A 340 -0.48 1.34 -13.54
C LEU A 340 -1.09 2.72 -13.26
N SER A 341 -0.99 3.64 -14.21
CA SER A 341 -1.40 5.04 -13.98
C SER A 341 -2.15 5.69 -15.14
N ASN A 342 -3.15 6.51 -14.82
CA ASN A 342 -3.95 7.25 -15.81
C ASN A 342 -4.56 6.32 -16.89
N VAL A 343 -5.34 5.34 -16.45
CA VAL A 343 -5.99 4.35 -17.32
C VAL A 343 -7.51 4.33 -17.13
N GLU A 344 -8.23 4.29 -18.24
CA GLU A 344 -9.69 4.15 -18.28
C GLU A 344 -10.07 2.75 -18.80
N PHE A 345 -10.95 2.06 -18.09
CA PHE A 345 -11.49 0.76 -18.46
C PHE A 345 -12.96 0.89 -18.83
N ASN A 346 -13.30 0.53 -20.05
CA ASN A 346 -14.65 0.45 -20.57
C ASN A 346 -14.99 -1.03 -20.78
N VAL A 347 -15.85 -1.54 -19.90
CA VAL A 347 -16.23 -2.95 -19.83
C VAL A 347 -17.75 -3.06 -19.97
N GLY A 348 -18.24 -4.15 -20.56
CA GLY A 348 -19.67 -4.37 -20.76
C GLY A 348 -20.48 -4.17 -19.47
N ALA A 349 -21.69 -3.62 -19.59
CA ALA A 349 -22.54 -3.42 -18.42
C ALA A 349 -23.01 -4.77 -17.84
N PRO A 350 -23.13 -4.90 -16.50
CA PRO A 350 -23.71 -6.10 -15.89
C PRO A 350 -25.15 -6.39 -16.38
N PRO A 351 -25.57 -7.67 -16.49
CA PRO A 351 -24.77 -8.88 -16.25
C PRO A 351 -23.82 -9.17 -17.43
N THR A 352 -22.54 -9.37 -17.10
CA THR A 352 -21.47 -9.79 -18.01
C THR A 352 -20.49 -10.64 -17.20
N THR A 353 -19.62 -11.42 -17.84
CA THR A 353 -18.47 -12.06 -17.19
C THR A 353 -17.16 -11.31 -17.40
N GLN A 354 -17.18 -10.23 -18.19
CA GLN A 354 -16.02 -9.39 -18.45
C GLN A 354 -15.55 -8.64 -17.21
N GLN A 355 -14.25 -8.40 -17.14
CA GLN A 355 -13.59 -7.75 -16.00
C GLN A 355 -12.63 -6.66 -16.49
N ALA A 356 -12.38 -5.63 -15.69
CA ALA A 356 -11.31 -4.70 -16.06
C ALA A 356 -9.93 -5.29 -15.71
N ILE A 357 -9.67 -5.62 -14.44
CA ILE A 357 -8.40 -6.20 -14.00
C ILE A 357 -8.61 -7.59 -13.40
N PHE A 358 -7.80 -8.54 -13.85
CA PHE A 358 -7.57 -9.82 -13.17
C PHE A 358 -6.13 -9.87 -12.65
N ALA A 359 -5.93 -10.17 -11.37
CA ALA A 359 -4.60 -10.27 -10.76
C ALA A 359 -4.61 -11.28 -9.60
N GLU A 360 -4.36 -12.54 -9.89
CA GLU A 360 -4.54 -13.67 -8.98
C GLU A 360 -3.51 -13.74 -7.86
N ASN A 361 -2.30 -13.21 -8.06
CA ASN A 361 -1.26 -13.12 -7.05
C ASN A 361 -0.22 -12.03 -7.38
N GLY A 362 0.77 -11.86 -6.51
CA GLY A 362 1.86 -10.91 -6.68
C GLY A 362 2.46 -10.43 -5.35
N SER A 363 3.44 -9.53 -5.45
CA SER A 363 4.02 -8.77 -4.33
C SER A 363 4.07 -7.28 -4.71
N GLY A 364 2.87 -6.79 -5.01
CA GLY A 364 2.64 -5.60 -5.81
C GLY A 364 3.09 -4.26 -5.22
N GLY A 365 3.07 -3.28 -6.13
CA GLY A 365 3.51 -1.90 -5.99
C GLY A 365 2.36 -0.89 -6.01
N VAL A 366 2.26 -0.05 -7.06
CA VAL A 366 1.37 1.14 -7.08
C VAL A 366 0.37 1.16 -8.24
N MET A 367 -0.91 1.40 -7.94
CA MET A 367 -1.96 1.69 -8.91
C MET A 367 -2.49 3.10 -8.64
N SER A 368 -2.60 3.93 -9.68
CA SER A 368 -3.11 5.30 -9.49
C SER A 368 -3.91 5.86 -10.66
N ASP A 369 -4.80 6.81 -10.38
CA ASP A 369 -5.52 7.56 -11.42
C ASP A 369 -6.29 6.65 -12.40
N LEU A 370 -7.02 5.66 -11.90
CA LEU A 370 -7.75 4.70 -12.71
C LEU A 370 -9.25 4.97 -12.71
N THR A 371 -9.91 4.75 -13.85
CA THR A 371 -11.36 4.85 -13.98
C THR A 371 -11.92 3.56 -14.55
N PHE A 372 -12.89 2.96 -13.86
CA PHE A 372 -13.56 1.72 -14.23
C PHE A 372 -15.02 2.00 -14.54
N ASN A 373 -15.46 1.69 -15.77
CA ASN A 373 -16.84 1.85 -16.23
C ASN A 373 -17.42 0.48 -16.60
N GLY A 374 -18.43 0.01 -15.86
CA GLY A 374 -19.07 -1.29 -16.09
C GLY A 374 -18.24 -2.49 -15.58
N GLY A 375 -18.55 -3.67 -16.09
CA GLY A 375 -17.88 -4.93 -15.77
C GLY A 375 -18.49 -5.71 -14.61
N ASN A 376 -18.28 -7.03 -14.64
CA ASN A 376 -18.56 -7.90 -13.50
C ASN A 376 -17.71 -7.48 -12.29
N PHE A 377 -16.44 -7.24 -12.57
CA PHE A 377 -15.46 -6.73 -11.62
C PHE A 377 -14.70 -5.55 -12.21
N GLY A 378 -14.51 -4.49 -11.41
CA GLY A 378 -13.45 -3.53 -11.67
C GLY A 378 -12.09 -4.20 -11.44
N ILE A 379 -11.86 -4.70 -10.22
CA ILE A 379 -10.70 -5.52 -9.88
C ILE A 379 -11.18 -6.86 -9.32
N TYR A 380 -10.70 -7.96 -9.89
CA TYR A 380 -10.81 -9.30 -9.35
C TYR A 380 -9.40 -9.82 -9.11
N GLY A 381 -8.96 -9.90 -7.86
CA GLY A 381 -7.56 -10.25 -7.62
C GLY A 381 -7.11 -10.22 -6.17
N GLY A 382 -5.84 -10.50 -5.95
CA GLY A 382 -5.16 -10.55 -4.67
C GLY A 382 -3.64 -10.43 -4.83
N SER A 383 -2.97 -9.89 -3.83
CA SER A 383 -1.51 -9.70 -3.75
C SER A 383 -1.14 -9.61 -2.28
N GLN A 384 0.10 -9.93 -1.92
CA GLN A 384 0.61 -9.75 -0.56
C GLN A 384 0.26 -8.35 -0.01
N GLN A 385 0.64 -7.32 -0.75
CA GLN A 385 0.34 -5.93 -0.48
C GLN A 385 0.16 -5.12 -1.77
N PHE A 386 -0.44 -3.93 -1.66
CA PHE A 386 -0.52 -2.92 -2.72
C PHE A 386 -0.86 -1.53 -2.15
N THR A 387 -0.47 -0.48 -2.87
CA THR A 387 -1.00 0.88 -2.68
C THR A 387 -1.83 1.30 -3.90
N ALA A 388 -3.11 1.53 -3.70
CA ALA A 388 -4.05 1.94 -4.75
C ALA A 388 -4.63 3.32 -4.42
N GLN A 389 -4.44 4.31 -5.31
CA GLN A 389 -4.83 5.70 -5.02
C GLN A 389 -5.52 6.44 -6.18
N ARG A 390 -6.57 7.22 -5.89
CA ARG A 390 -7.34 7.99 -6.90
C ARG A 390 -8.03 7.10 -7.94
N LEU A 391 -8.76 6.09 -7.47
CA LEU A 391 -9.50 5.14 -8.31
C LEU A 391 -11.00 5.49 -8.33
N LYS A 392 -11.63 5.39 -9.49
CA LYS A 392 -13.05 5.66 -9.68
C LYS A 392 -13.75 4.45 -10.27
N PHE A 393 -14.74 3.90 -9.58
CA PHE A 393 -15.55 2.78 -10.06
C PHE A 393 -16.98 3.25 -10.34
N ARG A 394 -17.49 2.92 -11.53
CA ARG A 394 -18.80 3.36 -12.00
C ARG A 394 -19.59 2.18 -12.56
N ASN A 395 -20.73 1.91 -11.94
CA ASN A 395 -21.72 0.93 -12.44
C ASN A 395 -21.15 -0.50 -12.63
N CYS A 396 -20.18 -0.89 -11.81
CA CYS A 396 -19.68 -2.27 -11.77
C CYS A 396 -20.68 -3.15 -11.00
N ALA A 397 -20.75 -4.46 -11.30
CA ALA A 397 -21.47 -5.36 -10.40
C ALA A 397 -20.75 -5.39 -9.05
N THR A 398 -19.44 -5.64 -9.06
CA THR A 398 -18.57 -5.47 -7.90
C THR A 398 -17.39 -4.56 -8.27
N ALA A 399 -17.12 -3.50 -7.51
CA ALA A 399 -15.98 -2.63 -7.79
C ALA A 399 -14.66 -3.37 -7.58
N VAL A 400 -14.50 -4.02 -6.42
CA VAL A 400 -13.32 -4.82 -6.06
C VAL A 400 -13.78 -6.11 -5.40
N GLN A 401 -13.37 -7.26 -5.94
CA GLN A 401 -13.35 -8.51 -5.19
C GLN A 401 -11.90 -8.88 -4.89
N LEU A 402 -11.56 -8.85 -3.60
CA LEU A 402 -10.23 -9.16 -3.11
C LEU A 402 -10.21 -10.64 -2.68
N ILE A 403 -9.61 -11.50 -3.50
CA ILE A 403 -9.65 -12.96 -3.29
C ILE A 403 -8.65 -13.47 -2.26
N TRP A 404 -7.59 -12.71 -2.01
CA TRP A 404 -6.65 -12.87 -0.90
C TRP A 404 -5.77 -11.60 -0.79
N ASP A 405 -5.21 -11.35 0.39
CA ASP A 405 -4.12 -10.41 0.61
C ASP A 405 -3.52 -10.62 2.00
N TRP A 406 -2.44 -9.90 2.32
CA TRP A 406 -2.06 -9.68 3.71
C TRP A 406 -2.56 -8.30 4.18
N GLY A 407 -2.29 -7.26 3.39
CA GLY A 407 -3.00 -6.00 3.55
C GLY A 407 -2.75 -4.97 2.45
N TRP A 408 -3.79 -4.20 2.11
CA TRP A 408 -3.72 -3.15 1.08
C TRP A 408 -4.16 -1.77 1.60
N THR A 409 -3.53 -0.72 1.07
CA THR A 409 -3.90 0.67 1.32
C THR A 409 -4.63 1.26 0.11
N TRP A 410 -5.85 1.72 0.34
CA TRP A 410 -6.77 2.27 -0.65
C TRP A 410 -7.07 3.72 -0.35
N LYS A 411 -6.54 4.66 -1.13
CA LYS A 411 -6.68 6.10 -0.88
C LYS A 411 -7.48 6.79 -1.98
N SER A 412 -8.33 7.75 -1.62
CA SER A 412 -9.08 8.55 -2.61
C SER A 412 -9.90 7.69 -3.58
N ILE A 413 -10.61 6.70 -3.04
CA ILE A 413 -11.46 5.80 -3.84
C ILE A 413 -12.87 6.37 -3.96
N ASP A 414 -13.39 6.46 -5.17
CA ASP A 414 -14.75 6.89 -5.45
C ASP A 414 -15.54 5.74 -6.09
N ILE A 415 -16.52 5.19 -5.39
CA ILE A 415 -17.39 4.11 -5.89
C ILE A 415 -18.78 4.67 -6.10
N SER A 416 -19.33 4.49 -7.31
CA SER A 416 -20.64 5.03 -7.68
C SER A 416 -21.47 4.07 -8.51
N GLY A 417 -22.75 3.88 -8.12
CA GLY A 417 -23.70 3.07 -8.89
C GLY A 417 -23.41 1.56 -8.92
N CYS A 418 -22.48 1.06 -8.08
CA CYS A 418 -22.14 -0.35 -8.03
C CYS A 418 -23.11 -1.16 -7.16
N THR A 419 -23.28 -2.46 -7.44
CA THR A 419 -24.04 -3.34 -6.53
C THR A 419 -23.27 -3.56 -5.24
N THR A 420 -21.98 -3.93 -5.36
CA THR A 420 -21.05 -4.08 -4.24
C THR A 420 -19.81 -3.21 -4.49
N GLY A 421 -19.34 -2.50 -3.47
CA GLY A 421 -18.05 -1.81 -3.48
C GLY A 421 -16.91 -2.82 -3.35
N PHE A 422 -16.49 -3.08 -2.11
CA PHE A 422 -15.48 -4.08 -1.78
C PHE A 422 -16.15 -5.38 -1.33
N LYS A 423 -15.80 -6.48 -1.99
CA LYS A 423 -16.10 -7.84 -1.56
C LYS A 423 -14.80 -8.50 -1.08
N LEU A 424 -14.66 -8.59 0.23
CA LEU A 424 -13.51 -9.17 0.93
C LEU A 424 -13.74 -10.65 1.22
N VAL A 425 -14.28 -11.34 0.21
CA VAL A 425 -14.69 -12.73 0.29
C VAL A 425 -14.10 -13.40 -0.94
N SER A 426 -13.28 -14.42 -0.69
CA SER A 426 -12.71 -15.23 -1.75
C SER A 426 -13.80 -15.92 -2.58
N GLU A 427 -13.41 -16.34 -3.77
CA GLU A 427 -14.23 -17.06 -4.72
C GLU A 427 -14.72 -18.42 -4.20
N ASP A 428 -13.91 -19.09 -3.38
CA ASP A 428 -14.19 -20.39 -2.79
C ASP A 428 -14.96 -20.31 -1.45
N GLY A 429 -15.13 -19.10 -0.91
CA GLY A 429 -15.76 -18.88 0.40
C GLY A 429 -14.88 -19.23 1.61
N THR A 430 -13.58 -19.45 1.41
CA THR A 430 -12.58 -19.66 2.46
C THR A 430 -11.93 -18.34 2.89
N HIS A 431 -11.60 -18.18 4.16
CA HIS A 431 -10.93 -16.96 4.63
C HIS A 431 -9.49 -16.87 4.10
N HIS A 432 -9.29 -16.02 3.09
CA HIS A 432 -7.96 -15.73 2.51
C HIS A 432 -7.60 -14.24 2.55
N THR A 433 -8.55 -13.35 2.85
CA THR A 433 -8.37 -11.90 2.85
C THR A 433 -7.89 -11.41 4.21
N GLY A 434 -6.70 -10.84 4.27
CA GLY A 434 -6.04 -10.33 5.47
C GLY A 434 -6.68 -9.04 5.96
N SER A 435 -6.44 -7.92 5.28
CA SER A 435 -6.86 -6.61 5.81
C SER A 435 -6.87 -5.46 4.79
N ILE A 436 -7.75 -4.47 4.99
CA ILE A 436 -7.76 -3.26 4.16
C ILE A 436 -7.77 -1.99 4.99
N LEU A 437 -7.11 -0.95 4.47
CA LEU A 437 -7.27 0.44 4.89
C LEU A 437 -7.91 1.25 3.75
N LEU A 438 -9.10 1.82 3.98
CA LEU A 438 -9.74 2.79 3.08
C LEU A 438 -9.62 4.19 3.65
N LEU A 439 -8.92 5.04 2.92
CA LEU A 439 -8.55 6.39 3.31
C LEU A 439 -9.18 7.41 2.34
N ASP A 440 -9.76 8.49 2.85
CA ASP A 440 -10.25 9.63 2.04
C ASP A 440 -11.23 9.23 0.91
N SER A 441 -12.18 8.33 1.19
CA SER A 441 -12.94 7.62 0.15
C SER A 441 -14.45 7.86 0.21
N THR A 442 -15.14 7.70 -0.93
CA THR A 442 -16.58 7.94 -1.04
C THR A 442 -17.31 6.76 -1.71
N PHE A 443 -18.49 6.45 -1.20
CA PHE A 443 -19.43 5.51 -1.79
C PHE A 443 -20.75 6.23 -2.06
N THR A 444 -21.27 6.12 -3.28
CA THR A 444 -22.50 6.83 -3.69
C THR A 444 -23.42 5.91 -4.48
N ASN A 445 -24.71 5.86 -4.15
CA ASN A 445 -25.70 5.02 -4.84
C ASN A 445 -25.22 3.55 -4.96
N THR A 446 -24.65 3.01 -3.90
CA THR A 446 -24.09 1.64 -3.87
C THR A 446 -24.93 0.76 -2.97
N GLY A 447 -25.19 -0.49 -3.37
CA GLY A 447 -25.95 -1.43 -2.53
C GLY A 447 -25.21 -1.70 -1.22
N THR A 448 -24.14 -2.50 -1.31
CA THR A 448 -23.25 -2.81 -0.19
C THR A 448 -21.89 -2.16 -0.42
N ALA A 449 -21.41 -1.29 0.47
CA ALA A 449 -20.09 -0.70 0.31
C ALA A 449 -18.98 -1.72 0.62
N ILE A 450 -19.09 -2.47 1.71
CA ILE A 450 -18.13 -3.52 2.08
C ILE A 450 -18.88 -4.78 2.54
N LEU A 451 -18.60 -5.90 1.86
CA LEU A 451 -19.01 -7.26 2.23
C LEU A 451 -17.79 -8.05 2.70
N THR A 452 -17.85 -8.63 3.89
CA THR A 452 -16.72 -9.34 4.52
C THR A 452 -17.13 -10.70 5.09
N PHE A 453 -16.17 -11.52 5.49
CA PHE A 453 -16.41 -12.68 6.35
C PHE A 453 -16.88 -12.24 7.75
N SER A 454 -17.55 -13.14 8.47
CA SER A 454 -17.97 -12.94 9.86
C SER A 454 -16.76 -12.67 10.76
N ALA A 455 -16.80 -11.57 11.52
CA ALA A 455 -15.69 -11.16 12.38
C ALA A 455 -15.82 -11.68 13.81
N THR A 456 -14.69 -12.01 14.42
CA THR A 456 -14.55 -12.49 15.79
C THR A 456 -13.31 -11.92 16.48
N LYS A 457 -13.33 -11.86 17.82
CA LYS A 457 -12.16 -11.48 18.61
C LYS A 457 -11.18 -12.63 18.82
N GLU A 458 -11.60 -13.86 18.52
CA GLU A 458 -10.79 -15.05 18.67
C GLU A 458 -9.59 -15.02 17.71
N LEU A 459 -8.41 -15.29 18.25
CA LEU A 459 -7.17 -15.33 17.48
C LEU A 459 -7.19 -16.47 16.46
N ALA A 460 -6.54 -16.24 15.32
CA ALA A 460 -6.38 -17.22 14.25
C ALA A 460 -7.69 -17.76 13.66
N LYS A 461 -8.82 -17.06 13.87
CA LYS A 461 -10.14 -17.45 13.33
C LYS A 461 -10.51 -16.72 12.04
N GLY A 462 -9.57 -16.02 11.40
CA GLY A 462 -9.79 -15.41 10.10
C GLY A 462 -10.76 -14.22 10.14
N THR A 463 -10.43 -13.18 10.91
CA THR A 463 -11.14 -11.89 10.80
C THR A 463 -10.41 -11.01 9.81
N THR A 464 -11.11 -10.57 8.76
CA THR A 464 -10.57 -9.55 7.85
C THR A 464 -10.53 -8.20 8.55
N GLY A 465 -9.33 -7.65 8.76
CA GLY A 465 -9.15 -6.33 9.36
C GLY A 465 -9.67 -5.24 8.43
N ILE A 466 -10.49 -4.32 8.95
CA ILE A 466 -11.00 -3.18 8.15
C ILE A 466 -10.75 -1.90 8.91
N THR A 467 -10.02 -0.98 8.30
CA THR A 467 -9.85 0.39 8.79
C THR A 467 -10.42 1.38 7.77
N LEU A 468 -11.36 2.21 8.21
CA LEU A 468 -11.92 3.31 7.44
C LEU A 468 -11.47 4.61 8.08
N ASP A 469 -10.80 5.48 7.32
CA ASP A 469 -10.36 6.79 7.79
C ASP A 469 -10.77 7.84 6.76
N ASN A 470 -11.63 8.77 7.18
CA ASN A 470 -12.23 9.81 6.35
C ASN A 470 -13.06 9.23 5.19
N VAL A 471 -14.13 8.50 5.51
CA VAL A 471 -14.95 7.79 4.51
C VAL A 471 -16.42 8.22 4.56
N ALA A 472 -17.01 8.50 3.39
CA ALA A 472 -18.39 8.95 3.26
C ALA A 472 -19.28 7.96 2.49
N PHE A 473 -20.55 7.88 2.88
CA PHE A 473 -21.57 6.98 2.36
C PHE A 473 -22.84 7.79 2.04
N ASP A 474 -23.11 7.99 0.75
CA ASP A 474 -24.31 8.66 0.26
C ASP A 474 -25.22 7.69 -0.48
N ASN A 475 -26.46 7.53 -0.03
CA ASN A 475 -27.40 6.55 -0.57
C ASN A 475 -26.80 5.13 -0.65
N VAL A 476 -26.20 4.67 0.46
CA VAL A 476 -25.64 3.31 0.61
C VAL A 476 -26.53 2.49 1.54
N GLN A 477 -26.94 1.29 1.11
CA GLN A 477 -27.87 0.46 1.90
C GLN A 477 -27.17 -0.27 3.05
N SER A 478 -25.95 -0.78 2.78
CA SER A 478 -25.15 -1.52 3.77
C SER A 478 -23.69 -1.06 3.71
N PRO A 479 -23.25 -0.13 4.58
CA PRO A 479 -21.86 0.30 4.63
C PRO A 479 -20.88 -0.84 4.90
N VAL A 480 -21.06 -1.58 6.00
CA VAL A 480 -20.25 -2.78 6.32
C VAL A 480 -21.15 -3.88 6.87
N VAL A 481 -21.17 -5.03 6.18
CA VAL A 481 -21.98 -6.20 6.51
C VAL A 481 -21.17 -7.49 6.24
N ASP A 482 -21.40 -8.56 7.00
CA ASP A 482 -20.83 -9.87 6.69
C ASP A 482 -21.75 -10.76 5.83
N THR A 483 -21.19 -11.90 5.41
CA THR A 483 -21.87 -12.96 4.65
C THR A 483 -23.05 -13.59 5.38
N GLU A 484 -23.16 -13.43 6.70
CA GLU A 484 -24.29 -13.90 7.52
C GLU A 484 -25.38 -12.82 7.70
N GLY A 485 -25.13 -11.60 7.19
CA GLY A 485 -26.06 -10.48 7.26
C GLY A 485 -25.94 -9.64 8.53
N LYS A 486 -24.92 -9.85 9.36
CA LYS A 486 -24.64 -9.00 10.51
C LYS A 486 -24.02 -7.70 10.04
N VAL A 487 -24.64 -6.60 10.47
CA VAL A 487 -24.23 -5.23 10.13
C VAL A 487 -23.24 -4.74 11.18
N TYR A 488 -22.04 -4.33 10.75
CA TYR A 488 -21.02 -3.73 11.61
C TYR A 488 -21.06 -2.20 11.59
N LEU A 489 -21.45 -1.63 10.45
CA LEU A 489 -21.61 -0.18 10.29
C LEU A 489 -22.96 0.11 9.60
N PRO A 490 -23.93 0.76 10.28
CA PRO A 490 -25.27 0.95 9.74
C PRO A 490 -25.35 2.11 8.74
N ALA A 491 -26.31 2.03 7.81
CA ALA A 491 -26.56 3.05 6.78
C ALA A 491 -26.81 4.46 7.33
N SER A 492 -27.28 4.59 8.57
CA SER A 492 -27.54 5.89 9.21
C SER A 492 -26.28 6.69 9.53
N VAL A 493 -25.08 6.11 9.38
CA VAL A 493 -23.83 6.78 9.75
C VAL A 493 -23.51 8.00 8.86
N GLY A 494 -23.83 7.92 7.55
CA GLY A 494 -23.52 8.95 6.56
C GLY A 494 -22.03 9.11 6.25
N SER A 495 -21.17 9.25 7.27
CA SER A 495 -19.72 9.33 7.13
C SER A 495 -19.03 8.94 8.43
N VAL A 496 -17.79 8.46 8.34
CA VAL A 496 -16.94 8.14 9.51
C VAL A 496 -15.63 8.92 9.44
N ASP A 497 -15.24 9.50 10.58
CA ASP A 497 -13.89 10.05 10.75
C ASP A 497 -12.88 8.91 10.78
N THR A 498 -12.95 8.04 11.79
CA THR A 498 -12.18 6.79 11.84
C THR A 498 -13.08 5.69 12.39
N TRP A 499 -13.14 4.56 11.69
CA TRP A 499 -13.86 3.36 12.10
C TRP A 499 -13.00 2.13 11.84
N VAL A 500 -13.00 1.19 12.78
CA VAL A 500 -12.12 0.02 12.75
C VAL A 500 -12.92 -1.23 13.09
N LEU A 501 -12.56 -2.34 12.44
CA LEU A 501 -12.91 -3.72 12.79
C LEU A 501 -11.62 -4.54 12.83
N GLY A 502 -11.22 -4.98 14.03
CA GLY A 502 -9.97 -5.70 14.26
C GLY A 502 -9.22 -5.22 15.51
N PRO A 503 -7.98 -5.71 15.74
CA PRO A 503 -7.20 -5.39 16.94
C PRO A 503 -6.80 -3.91 17.00
N ILE A 504 -6.95 -3.29 18.17
CA ILE A 504 -6.66 -1.87 18.42
C ILE A 504 -5.78 -1.75 19.66
N TYR A 505 -4.77 -0.89 19.60
CA TYR A 505 -3.92 -0.49 20.72
C TYR A 505 -3.94 1.03 20.86
N SER A 506 -4.72 1.54 21.82
CA SER A 506 -4.66 2.94 22.29
C SER A 506 -3.71 3.13 23.48
N ASP A 507 -3.18 2.03 23.99
CA ASP A 507 -2.14 1.92 25.00
C ASP A 507 -1.25 0.76 24.54
N SER A 508 0.07 0.97 24.49
CA SER A 508 1.02 -0.06 24.02
C SER A 508 1.03 -1.33 24.88
N ARG A 509 0.50 -1.26 26.11
CA ARG A 509 0.48 -2.35 27.10
C ARG A 509 -0.72 -3.27 26.96
N VAL A 510 -1.83 -2.77 26.42
CA VAL A 510 -3.13 -3.45 26.46
C VAL A 510 -3.76 -3.48 25.09
N ARG A 511 -4.06 -4.69 24.61
CA ARG A 511 -4.91 -4.89 23.44
C ARG A 511 -6.34 -4.51 23.80
N GLY A 512 -6.96 -3.61 23.04
CA GLY A 512 -8.34 -3.21 23.27
C GLY A 512 -9.30 -4.39 23.17
N ASP A 513 -10.30 -4.41 24.06
CA ASP A 513 -11.27 -5.50 24.13
C ASP A 513 -12.34 -5.41 23.05
N SER A 514 -12.52 -4.28 22.38
CA SER A 514 -13.59 -4.09 21.39
C SER A 514 -13.24 -4.74 20.04
N LEU A 515 -14.24 -5.36 19.40
CA LEU A 515 -14.07 -5.93 18.05
C LEU A 515 -14.07 -4.83 16.99
N SER A 516 -14.84 -3.78 17.23
CA SER A 516 -14.94 -2.61 16.38
C SER A 516 -14.99 -1.34 17.23
N MET A 517 -14.45 -0.24 16.71
CA MET A 517 -14.44 1.05 17.39
C MET A 517 -14.62 2.19 16.39
N THR A 518 -15.25 3.28 16.84
CA THR A 518 -15.31 4.56 16.12
C THR A 518 -14.66 5.63 16.99
N PHE A 519 -13.80 6.44 16.39
CA PHE A 519 -13.12 7.54 17.07
C PHE A 519 -12.68 8.59 16.04
N THR A 520 -12.10 9.67 16.52
CA THR A 520 -11.59 10.77 15.70
C THR A 520 -10.08 10.76 15.71
N THR A 521 -9.47 11.00 14.55
CA THR A 521 -8.03 11.18 14.43
C THR A 521 -7.70 12.53 13.83
N ASP A 522 -6.98 13.34 14.60
CA ASP A 522 -6.46 14.61 14.12
C ASP A 522 -5.38 14.38 13.06
N ARG A 523 -5.31 15.30 12.09
CA ARG A 523 -4.30 15.27 11.05
C ARG A 523 -3.56 16.59 11.02
N GLU A 524 -2.24 16.50 10.99
CA GLU A 524 -1.38 17.66 10.93
C GLU A 524 -1.63 18.47 9.65
N LYS A 525 -1.90 19.76 9.81
CA LYS A 525 -2.44 20.63 8.75
C LYS A 525 -1.52 20.73 7.55
N SER A 526 -0.21 20.69 7.76
CA SER A 526 0.79 20.75 6.70
C SER A 526 0.76 19.55 5.74
N LEU A 527 0.20 18.42 6.17
CA LEU A 527 0.06 17.19 5.38
C LEU A 527 -1.20 17.15 4.50
N LEU A 528 -2.09 18.14 4.61
CA LEU A 528 -3.45 18.08 4.08
C LEU A 528 -3.59 18.74 2.70
N GLY A 529 -4.46 18.15 1.88
CA GLY A 529 -4.85 18.65 0.57
C GLY A 529 -6.12 19.49 0.61
N SER A 530 -6.70 19.69 -0.57
CA SER A 530 -7.96 20.42 -0.72
C SER A 530 -9.16 19.61 -0.21
N SER A 531 -10.17 20.31 0.30
CA SER A 531 -11.43 19.69 0.74
C SER A 531 -12.08 18.88 -0.38
N ARG A 532 -12.61 17.70 -0.05
CA ARG A 532 -13.45 16.89 -0.95
C ARG A 532 -14.85 16.76 -0.36
N SER A 533 -15.87 16.84 -1.22
CA SER A 533 -17.27 16.84 -0.80
C SER A 533 -17.64 15.55 -0.07
N GLY A 534 -18.41 15.68 1.02
CA GLY A 534 -18.94 14.56 1.80
C GLY A 534 -17.97 13.98 2.85
N LEU A 535 -16.67 14.27 2.77
CA LEU A 535 -15.68 13.78 3.73
C LEU A 535 -15.72 14.60 5.05
N PRO A 536 -15.62 13.95 6.23
CA PRO A 536 -15.65 14.63 7.53
C PRO A 536 -14.40 15.46 7.84
N LYS A 537 -13.24 15.15 7.23
CA LYS A 537 -11.99 15.90 7.38
C LYS A 537 -11.26 16.12 6.05
N LEU A 538 -10.29 17.04 6.05
CA LEU A 538 -9.47 17.29 4.86
C LEU A 538 -8.63 16.05 4.52
N PRO A 539 -8.57 15.64 3.23
CA PRO A 539 -7.78 14.50 2.80
C PRO A 539 -6.28 14.78 2.91
N PHE A 540 -5.46 13.74 3.01
CA PHE A 540 -4.01 13.90 2.87
C PHE A 540 -3.67 14.37 1.44
N PHE A 541 -2.72 15.31 1.34
CA PHE A 541 -2.27 15.86 0.06
C PHE A 541 -1.70 14.77 -0.83
N GLU A 542 -2.09 14.76 -2.10
CA GLU A 542 -1.59 13.83 -3.09
C GLU A 542 -1.36 14.56 -4.42
N ARG A 543 -0.38 14.11 -5.20
CA ARG A 543 -0.05 14.69 -6.49
C ARG A 543 0.23 13.58 -7.49
N ALA A 544 -0.52 13.56 -8.58
CA ALA A 544 -0.26 12.68 -9.70
C ALA A 544 1.11 13.00 -10.32
N ARG A 545 1.73 11.97 -10.88
CA ARG A 545 2.98 12.06 -11.61
C ARG A 545 2.87 13.11 -12.74
N PRO A 546 3.75 14.13 -12.81
CA PRO A 546 3.75 15.06 -13.93
C PRO A 546 4.19 14.36 -15.22
N GLN A 547 3.49 14.56 -16.34
CA GLN A 547 3.88 13.96 -17.64
C GLN A 547 4.30 14.99 -18.69
N TYR A 548 4.19 16.29 -18.36
CA TYR A 548 4.57 17.42 -19.22
C TYR A 548 3.79 17.44 -20.54
N GLU A 549 2.49 17.14 -20.44
CA GLU A 549 1.55 16.96 -21.55
C GLU A 549 1.52 18.15 -22.51
N ASN A 550 1.67 19.37 -21.98
CA ASN A 550 1.61 20.61 -22.75
C ASN A 550 2.97 21.07 -23.31
N GLU A 551 4.05 20.34 -23.03
CA GLU A 551 5.40 20.71 -23.47
C GLU A 551 5.73 20.07 -24.83
N GLY A 552 6.43 20.82 -25.68
CA GLY A 552 6.96 20.28 -26.95
C GLY A 552 8.34 19.64 -26.75
N ALA A 553 8.78 18.81 -27.71
CA ALA A 553 10.11 18.19 -27.65
C ALA A 553 11.27 19.19 -27.48
N ALA A 554 11.13 20.42 -27.99
CA ALA A 554 12.12 21.49 -27.82
C ALA A 554 12.23 22.04 -26.38
N SER A 555 11.27 21.74 -25.49
CA SER A 555 11.36 22.03 -24.06
C SER A 555 12.30 21.05 -23.33
N PHE A 556 12.70 19.96 -23.99
CA PHE A 556 13.59 18.95 -23.44
C PHE A 556 15.03 19.17 -23.89
N VAL A 557 15.97 18.78 -23.03
CA VAL A 557 17.40 18.68 -23.33
C VAL A 557 17.86 17.26 -23.04
N HIS A 558 18.62 16.68 -23.96
CA HIS A 558 19.15 15.33 -23.80
C HIS A 558 20.38 15.35 -22.90
N MET A 559 20.44 14.45 -21.92
CA MET A 559 21.65 14.24 -21.12
C MET A 559 22.82 13.81 -22.01
N LYS A 560 22.57 13.06 -23.09
CA LYS A 560 23.62 12.64 -24.04
C LYS A 560 24.17 13.74 -24.95
N ASP A 561 23.61 14.95 -24.89
CA ASP A 561 24.26 16.13 -25.48
C ASP A 561 25.42 16.64 -24.61
N TYR A 562 25.52 16.15 -23.37
CA TYR A 562 26.56 16.48 -22.41
C TYR A 562 27.43 15.26 -22.06
N ALA A 563 26.78 14.18 -21.62
CA ALA A 563 27.39 12.96 -21.08
C ALA A 563 27.33 11.79 -22.08
N LYS A 564 27.99 10.66 -21.78
CA LYS A 564 28.02 9.47 -22.64
C LYS A 564 26.97 8.43 -22.26
N GLY A 565 26.82 8.13 -20.97
CA GLY A 565 25.93 7.08 -20.49
C GLY A 565 26.32 5.68 -20.97
N ASP A 566 27.62 5.45 -21.20
CA ASP A 566 28.16 4.23 -21.82
C ASP A 566 28.62 3.14 -20.83
N GLY A 567 28.38 3.34 -19.53
CA GLY A 567 28.76 2.42 -18.47
C GLY A 567 30.27 2.35 -18.17
N SER A 568 31.06 3.27 -18.72
CA SER A 568 32.53 3.29 -18.55
C SER A 568 33.14 4.69 -18.42
N THR A 569 32.69 5.66 -19.20
CA THR A 569 33.14 7.04 -19.16
C THR A 569 32.64 7.69 -17.87
N ASP A 570 33.56 8.34 -17.14
CA ASP A 570 33.18 9.20 -16.02
C ASP A 570 32.40 10.41 -16.55
N ASP A 571 31.10 10.39 -16.27
CA ASP A 571 30.14 11.38 -16.73
C ASP A 571 29.89 12.48 -15.69
N THR A 572 30.59 12.47 -14.55
CA THR A 572 30.28 13.36 -13.41
C THR A 572 30.25 14.85 -13.78
N GLU A 573 31.31 15.36 -14.41
CA GLU A 573 31.39 16.79 -14.77
C GLU A 573 30.32 17.16 -15.80
N ALA A 574 30.16 16.31 -16.82
CA ALA A 574 29.20 16.53 -17.90
C ALA A 574 27.75 16.49 -17.40
N PHE A 575 27.43 15.53 -16.53
CA PHE A 575 26.10 15.38 -15.93
C PHE A 575 25.78 16.58 -15.04
N GLN A 576 26.71 17.00 -14.17
CA GLN A 576 26.53 18.18 -13.33
C GLN A 576 26.35 19.44 -14.18
N LYS A 577 27.11 19.59 -15.27
CA LYS A 577 26.98 20.71 -16.19
C LYS A 577 25.60 20.75 -16.84
N ALA A 578 25.07 19.60 -17.28
CA ALA A 578 23.74 19.51 -17.87
C ALA A 578 22.65 20.00 -16.90
N LEU A 579 22.74 19.61 -15.62
CA LEU A 579 21.81 20.10 -14.58
C LEU A 579 21.93 21.62 -14.37
N ASN A 580 23.16 22.12 -14.24
CA ASN A 580 23.41 23.54 -13.97
C ASN A 580 22.93 24.45 -15.10
N ASP A 581 23.14 24.05 -16.35
CA ASP A 581 22.75 24.84 -17.52
C ASP A 581 21.23 24.90 -17.73
N ASN A 582 20.49 23.89 -17.25
CA ASN A 582 19.10 23.64 -17.68
C ASN A 582 18.06 23.65 -16.56
N ALA A 583 18.46 23.57 -15.28
CA ALA A 583 17.52 23.67 -14.16
C ALA A 583 16.69 24.96 -14.24
N GLY A 584 15.37 24.85 -14.05
CA GLY A 584 14.43 25.97 -14.14
C GLY A 584 14.10 26.46 -15.57
N SER A 585 14.77 25.97 -16.62
CA SER A 585 14.55 26.43 -18.00
C SER A 585 14.11 25.32 -18.97
N LYS A 586 14.66 24.11 -18.84
CA LYS A 586 14.34 22.94 -19.67
C LYS A 586 13.97 21.75 -18.80
N ILE A 587 13.37 20.74 -19.43
CA ILE A 587 13.19 19.41 -18.84
C ILE A 587 14.40 18.57 -19.27
N ILE A 588 15.14 18.06 -18.29
CA ILE A 588 16.33 17.24 -18.54
C ILE A 588 15.87 15.81 -18.79
N PHE A 589 15.98 15.37 -20.05
CA PHE A 589 15.71 14.02 -20.47
C PHE A 589 16.99 13.19 -20.33
N VAL A 590 17.06 12.36 -19.30
CA VAL A 590 18.17 11.44 -19.09
C VAL A 590 17.93 10.26 -20.03
N ASP A 591 18.63 10.27 -21.17
CA ASP A 591 18.55 9.18 -22.15
C ASP A 591 18.95 7.85 -21.51
N ALA A 592 18.37 6.76 -22.00
CA ALA A 592 18.68 5.43 -21.50
C ALA A 592 20.19 5.16 -21.63
N GLY A 593 20.78 4.67 -20.55
CA GLY A 593 22.21 4.46 -20.44
C GLY A 593 22.61 4.19 -19.00
N SER A 594 23.92 4.02 -18.80
CA SER A 594 24.54 3.88 -17.49
C SER A 594 25.60 4.96 -17.34
N TYR A 595 25.29 5.97 -16.56
CA TYR A 595 26.14 7.14 -16.32
C TYR A 595 27.03 6.83 -15.12
N ILE A 596 28.32 6.61 -15.36
CA ILE A 596 29.30 6.41 -14.29
C ILE A 596 29.57 7.75 -13.64
N LEU A 597 29.36 7.83 -12.33
CA LEU A 597 29.55 9.04 -11.55
C LEU A 597 30.57 8.74 -10.45
N THR A 598 31.68 9.48 -10.44
CA THR A 598 32.76 9.31 -9.46
C THR A 598 32.75 10.35 -8.34
N ASP A 599 31.79 11.28 -8.39
CA ASP A 599 31.54 12.28 -7.36
C ASP A 599 30.04 12.62 -7.29
N THR A 600 29.62 13.25 -6.20
CA THR A 600 28.31 13.81 -5.93
C THR A 600 27.80 14.71 -7.06
N ILE A 601 26.63 14.39 -7.57
CA ILE A 601 25.82 15.25 -8.43
C ILE A 601 24.83 16.02 -7.57
N THR A 602 24.91 17.35 -7.58
CA THR A 602 23.96 18.23 -6.90
C THR A 602 22.87 18.67 -7.88
N VAL A 603 21.62 18.33 -7.58
CA VAL A 603 20.43 18.75 -8.34
C VAL A 603 20.01 20.15 -7.87
N PRO A 604 20.04 21.17 -8.74
CA PRO A 604 19.59 22.52 -8.37
C PRO A 604 18.08 22.58 -8.18
N ALA A 605 17.61 23.51 -7.34
CA ALA A 605 16.20 23.89 -7.29
C ALA A 605 15.70 24.33 -8.69
N GLY A 606 14.45 23.99 -9.01
CA GLY A 606 13.83 24.21 -10.31
C GLY A 606 14.08 23.10 -11.33
N ALA A 607 14.87 22.06 -11.01
CA ALA A 607 15.15 20.97 -11.93
C ALA A 607 13.90 20.09 -12.19
N ARG A 608 13.68 19.76 -13.46
CA ARG A 608 12.68 18.78 -13.93
C ARG A 608 13.44 17.70 -14.70
N ILE A 609 13.44 16.47 -14.20
CA ILE A 609 14.28 15.36 -14.70
C ILE A 609 13.40 14.15 -15.00
N VAL A 610 13.55 13.58 -16.19
CA VAL A 610 12.84 12.37 -16.64
C VAL A 610 13.83 11.41 -17.28
N GLY A 611 13.91 10.18 -16.79
CA GLY A 611 14.68 9.12 -17.43
C GLY A 611 13.93 8.40 -18.56
N GLU A 612 14.69 7.78 -19.44
CA GLU A 612 14.19 6.85 -20.45
C GLU A 612 14.43 5.41 -19.97
N ALA A 613 13.36 4.62 -19.79
CA ALA A 613 13.44 3.20 -19.43
C ALA A 613 14.26 2.89 -18.17
N TRP A 614 14.12 3.69 -17.11
CA TRP A 614 14.91 3.63 -15.87
C TRP A 614 16.41 3.83 -16.11
N SER A 615 16.77 5.03 -16.55
CA SER A 615 18.17 5.42 -16.81
C SER A 615 19.03 5.33 -15.55
N GLN A 616 20.23 4.76 -15.68
CA GLN A 616 21.02 4.34 -14.51
C GLN A 616 22.07 5.39 -14.14
N LEU A 617 22.03 5.88 -12.91
CA LEU A 617 23.09 6.67 -12.28
C LEU A 617 23.91 5.73 -11.40
N VAL A 618 25.19 5.57 -11.74
CA VAL A 618 26.04 4.49 -11.21
C VAL A 618 27.18 5.11 -10.40
N ALA A 619 27.16 4.92 -9.08
CA ALA A 619 28.29 5.27 -8.23
C ALA A 619 29.50 4.37 -8.50
N LEU A 620 30.68 4.97 -8.66
CA LEU A 620 31.95 4.26 -8.81
C LEU A 620 33.12 5.08 -8.26
N GLY A 621 34.12 4.42 -7.70
CA GLY A 621 35.43 5.03 -7.42
C GLY A 621 35.65 5.45 -5.96
N ASP A 622 36.87 5.89 -5.67
CA ASP A 622 37.42 6.00 -4.31
C ASP A 622 36.66 7.00 -3.41
N ASN A 623 36.03 8.02 -3.99
CA ASN A 623 35.18 8.98 -3.28
C ASN A 623 34.00 8.33 -2.54
N PHE A 624 33.61 7.13 -2.96
CA PHE A 624 32.55 6.33 -2.37
C PHE A 624 33.09 5.08 -1.64
N GLY A 625 34.40 4.97 -1.48
CA GLY A 625 35.08 3.81 -0.91
C GLY A 625 35.12 3.74 0.61
N ASP A 626 34.85 4.84 1.31
CA ASP A 626 35.00 4.95 2.76
C ASP A 626 33.66 4.96 3.50
N ALA A 627 33.32 3.85 4.15
CA ALA A 627 32.10 3.70 4.95
C ALA A 627 32.08 4.58 6.22
N SER A 628 33.23 5.08 6.65
CA SER A 628 33.36 5.99 7.81
C SER A 628 33.27 7.46 7.42
N ASN A 629 33.28 7.78 6.12
CA ASN A 629 33.09 9.12 5.57
C ASN A 629 32.07 9.06 4.40
N PRO A 630 30.78 8.82 4.70
CA PRO A 630 29.79 8.62 3.67
C PRO A 630 29.58 9.86 2.79
N ARG A 631 29.31 9.62 1.51
CA ARG A 631 29.15 10.68 0.50
C ARG A 631 27.95 10.41 -0.40
N PRO A 632 27.10 11.42 -0.70
CA PRO A 632 25.98 11.24 -1.61
C PRO A 632 26.42 11.09 -3.06
N LEU A 633 25.81 10.15 -3.78
CA LEU A 633 25.83 10.07 -5.24
C LEU A 633 24.97 11.19 -5.82
N LEU A 634 23.70 11.27 -5.41
CA LEU A 634 22.79 12.36 -5.78
C LEU A 634 22.44 13.19 -4.55
N ARG A 635 22.68 14.50 -4.62
CA ARG A 635 22.27 15.48 -3.63
C ARG A 635 21.15 16.34 -4.20
N VAL A 636 19.92 16.17 -3.71
CA VAL A 636 18.75 16.92 -4.18
C VAL A 636 18.59 18.22 -3.40
N GLY A 637 19.03 19.32 -4.03
CA GLY A 637 19.22 20.61 -3.39
C GLY A 637 20.37 20.61 -2.37
N LYS A 638 20.84 21.80 -2.01
CA LYS A 638 21.70 22.00 -0.85
C LYS A 638 20.83 22.19 0.39
N ARG A 639 21.39 21.96 1.58
CA ARG A 639 20.70 22.28 2.83
C ARG A 639 20.31 23.76 2.85
N GLY A 640 19.04 24.03 3.17
CA GLY A 640 18.47 25.37 3.16
C GLY A 640 17.89 25.83 1.82
N ASP A 641 18.06 25.07 0.73
CA ASP A 641 17.40 25.38 -0.53
C ASP A 641 15.88 25.20 -0.37
N VAL A 642 15.11 26.14 -0.91
CA VAL A 642 13.65 26.08 -1.01
C VAL A 642 13.25 26.21 -2.48
N GLY A 643 12.42 25.30 -2.98
CA GLY A 643 11.97 25.35 -4.37
C GLY A 643 11.25 24.09 -4.82
N SER A 644 11.27 23.85 -6.13
CA SER A 644 10.70 22.66 -6.75
C SER A 644 11.77 21.74 -7.31
N VAL A 645 11.59 20.44 -7.24
CA VAL A 645 12.38 19.44 -7.98
C VAL A 645 11.45 18.32 -8.40
N GLU A 646 11.52 17.89 -9.64
CA GLU A 646 10.74 16.76 -10.14
C GLU A 646 11.70 15.72 -10.73
N ILE A 647 11.69 14.50 -10.20
CA ILE A 647 12.54 13.38 -10.65
C ILE A 647 11.66 12.20 -11.03
N GLN A 648 11.90 11.61 -12.20
CA GLN A 648 11.11 10.48 -12.70
C GLN A 648 11.94 9.45 -13.47
N ASP A 649 11.52 8.19 -13.44
CA ASP A 649 12.06 7.10 -14.27
C ASP A 649 13.59 6.94 -14.17
N LEU A 650 14.17 7.08 -12.97
CA LEU A 650 15.61 6.87 -12.74
C LEU A 650 15.89 5.59 -11.94
N LEU A 651 17.08 5.01 -12.15
CA LEU A 651 17.62 3.95 -11.32
C LEU A 651 18.95 4.40 -10.70
N PHE A 652 19.04 4.41 -9.38
CA PHE A 652 20.28 4.68 -8.65
C PHE A 652 20.95 3.35 -8.29
N THR A 653 22.22 3.20 -8.62
CA THR A 653 22.95 1.94 -8.43
C THR A 653 24.44 2.19 -8.22
N SER A 654 25.22 1.12 -8.06
CA SER A 654 26.67 1.17 -7.94
C SER A 654 27.33 0.07 -8.76
N LYS A 655 28.62 0.27 -9.03
CA LYS A 655 29.49 -0.72 -9.66
C LYS A 655 30.66 -1.05 -8.73
N GLY A 656 30.77 -2.32 -8.35
CA GLY A 656 31.76 -2.79 -7.38
C GLY A 656 31.47 -2.31 -5.95
N PRO A 657 32.41 -2.51 -5.02
CA PRO A 657 32.25 -2.07 -3.64
C PRO A 657 32.28 -0.54 -3.56
N THR A 658 31.23 0.04 -2.99
CA THR A 658 31.11 1.48 -2.73
C THR A 658 30.50 1.71 -1.33
N PRO A 659 31.13 1.23 -0.25
CA PRO A 659 30.52 1.18 1.08
C PRO A 659 30.29 2.57 1.71
N GLY A 660 30.88 3.63 1.15
CA GLY A 660 30.65 5.02 1.55
C GLY A 660 29.48 5.70 0.82
N THR A 661 28.86 5.08 -0.19
CA THR A 661 27.82 5.78 -0.97
C THR A 661 26.53 5.99 -0.18
N VAL A 662 26.01 7.21 -0.21
CA VAL A 662 24.60 7.51 0.03
C VAL A 662 23.92 7.68 -1.33
N LEU A 663 22.97 6.84 -1.74
CA LEU A 663 22.52 6.87 -3.15
C LEU A 663 21.74 8.16 -3.44
N VAL A 664 20.84 8.56 -2.52
CA VAL A 664 20.10 9.82 -2.61
C VAL A 664 20.11 10.54 -1.26
N GLU A 665 20.61 11.76 -1.23
CA GLU A 665 20.48 12.71 -0.12
C GLU A 665 19.51 13.82 -0.53
N TRP A 666 18.38 13.93 0.16
CA TRP A 666 17.32 14.90 -0.11
C TRP A 666 17.39 16.05 0.90
N ASN A 667 17.76 17.24 0.43
CA ASN A 667 17.93 18.42 1.27
C ASN A 667 16.93 19.54 1.00
N ILE A 668 16.36 19.60 -0.21
CA ILE A 668 15.49 20.70 -0.60
C ILE A 668 14.17 20.68 0.19
N LYS A 669 13.74 21.86 0.61
CA LYS A 669 12.37 22.11 1.07
C LYS A 669 11.49 22.51 -0.10
N ALA A 670 10.33 21.90 -0.21
CA ALA A 670 9.36 22.19 -1.25
C ALA A 670 8.78 23.59 -1.02
N SER A 671 8.70 24.41 -2.08
CA SER A 671 8.07 25.73 -2.02
C SER A 671 6.55 25.69 -1.79
N SER A 672 5.94 24.54 -2.07
CA SER A 672 4.53 24.21 -1.82
C SER A 672 4.37 22.68 -1.72
N PRO A 673 3.26 22.14 -1.18
CA PRO A 673 3.04 20.70 -1.09
C PRO A 673 3.31 19.99 -2.43
N GLY A 674 4.14 18.95 -2.40
CA GLY A 674 4.53 18.16 -3.57
C GLY A 674 5.34 18.88 -4.65
N ALA A 675 5.82 20.11 -4.43
CA ALA A 675 6.66 20.82 -5.42
C ALA A 675 8.05 20.17 -5.58
N ALA A 676 8.54 19.50 -4.53
CA ALA A 676 9.72 18.66 -4.59
C ALA A 676 9.28 17.19 -4.44
N GLY A 677 9.42 16.39 -5.50
CA GLY A 677 8.97 15.00 -5.51
C GLY A 677 9.66 14.09 -6.51
N MET A 678 9.47 12.79 -6.30
CA MET A 678 10.08 11.70 -7.07
C MET A 678 9.04 10.62 -7.36
N TRP A 679 8.94 10.19 -8.63
CA TRP A 679 8.00 9.15 -9.10
C TRP A 679 8.72 8.05 -9.87
N ASP A 680 8.33 6.79 -9.70
CA ASP A 680 8.86 5.64 -10.47
C ASP A 680 10.40 5.63 -10.56
N SER A 681 11.08 5.99 -9.47
CA SER A 681 12.54 6.04 -9.40
C SER A 681 13.02 5.19 -8.24
N HIS A 682 14.03 4.37 -8.47
CA HIS A 682 14.33 3.25 -7.59
C HIS A 682 15.83 3.17 -7.28
N VAL A 683 16.18 2.54 -6.16
CA VAL A 683 17.55 2.12 -5.84
C VAL A 683 17.65 0.62 -6.08
N ARG A 684 18.72 0.19 -6.76
CA ARG A 684 19.06 -1.23 -6.93
C ARG A 684 20.54 -1.43 -6.69
N LEU A 685 20.91 -2.08 -5.60
CA LEU A 685 22.32 -2.35 -5.26
C LEU A 685 22.67 -3.83 -5.49
N GLY A 686 23.49 -4.09 -6.51
CA GLY A 686 23.87 -5.45 -6.92
C GLY A 686 22.80 -6.18 -7.73
N GLY A 687 23.00 -7.49 -7.90
CA GLY A 687 22.03 -8.40 -8.52
C GLY A 687 21.82 -8.21 -10.02
N ALA A 688 22.65 -7.42 -10.71
CA ALA A 688 22.46 -7.08 -12.11
C ALA A 688 23.76 -7.10 -12.92
N GLU A 689 23.65 -7.37 -14.21
CA GLU A 689 24.80 -7.29 -15.13
C GLU A 689 25.37 -5.86 -15.15
N GLY A 690 26.70 -5.74 -15.26
CA GLY A 690 27.39 -4.44 -15.22
C GLY A 690 27.68 -3.89 -13.81
N THR A 691 27.06 -4.44 -12.76
CA THR A 691 27.32 -4.00 -11.36
C THR A 691 28.59 -4.58 -10.75
N GLU A 692 29.12 -5.68 -11.31
CA GLU A 692 30.21 -6.49 -10.71
C GLU A 692 29.86 -7.03 -9.30
N LEU A 693 28.56 -7.11 -9.00
CA LEU A 693 28.00 -7.52 -7.72
C LEU A 693 26.89 -8.54 -8.00
N THR A 694 27.25 -9.67 -8.64
CA THR A 694 26.34 -10.80 -8.91
C THR A 694 26.67 -11.98 -7.99
N SER A 695 25.90 -13.06 -8.01
CA SER A 695 26.18 -14.27 -7.23
C SER A 695 27.57 -14.89 -7.51
N LYS A 696 28.19 -14.54 -8.64
CA LYS A 696 29.58 -14.89 -8.95
C LYS A 696 30.60 -14.21 -8.02
N GLN A 697 30.40 -12.93 -7.72
CA GLN A 697 31.28 -12.16 -6.83
C GLN A 697 30.83 -12.27 -5.38
N CYS A 698 29.52 -12.31 -5.16
CA CYS A 698 28.87 -12.23 -3.86
C CYS A 698 27.93 -13.43 -3.66
N PRO A 699 28.46 -14.67 -3.57
CA PRO A 699 27.62 -15.86 -3.36
C PRO A 699 26.86 -15.77 -2.02
N PRO A 700 25.80 -16.56 -1.81
CA PRO A 700 25.10 -16.57 -0.53
C PRO A 700 26.07 -17.02 0.57
N SER A 701 26.25 -16.18 1.60
CA SER A 701 27.13 -16.42 2.74
C SER A 701 26.34 -16.99 3.90
N THR A 702 26.66 -18.22 4.32
CA THR A 702 26.12 -18.86 5.53
C THR A 702 27.10 -18.82 6.70
N SER A 703 28.23 -18.12 6.54
CA SER A 703 29.22 -17.91 7.60
C SER A 703 30.01 -16.61 7.34
N GLY A 704 29.90 -15.63 8.23
CA GLY A 704 30.64 -14.37 8.10
C GLY A 704 30.17 -13.51 6.91
N THR A 705 31.09 -12.72 6.34
CA THR A 705 30.79 -11.76 5.26
C THR A 705 31.63 -11.99 4.01
N ASN A 706 31.07 -11.68 2.85
CA ASN A 706 31.81 -11.66 1.60
C ASN A 706 32.65 -10.38 1.48
N SER A 707 33.95 -10.55 1.24
CA SER A 707 34.84 -9.43 0.91
C SER A 707 34.47 -8.81 -0.43
N GLY A 708 34.52 -7.48 -0.54
CA GLY A 708 34.19 -6.75 -1.78
C GLY A 708 32.70 -6.62 -2.10
N CYS A 709 31.81 -7.08 -1.20
CA CYS A 709 30.35 -7.05 -1.42
C CYS A 709 29.63 -5.97 -0.58
N SER A 710 30.36 -5.01 -0.02
CA SER A 710 29.79 -3.85 0.68
C SER A 710 29.59 -2.69 -0.30
N VAL A 711 28.34 -2.28 -0.51
CA VAL A 711 27.91 -1.55 -1.71
C VAL A 711 27.24 -0.21 -1.43
N GLY A 712 27.05 0.16 -0.16
CA GLY A 712 26.54 1.47 0.22
C GLY A 712 26.52 1.69 1.73
N SER A 713 26.46 2.95 2.12
CA SER A 713 26.25 3.40 3.49
C SER A 713 24.77 3.62 3.80
N LEU A 714 24.01 4.16 2.85
CA LEU A 714 22.58 4.47 3.01
C LEU A 714 21.92 4.56 1.62
N MET A 715 20.75 3.93 1.45
CA MET A 715 20.05 4.04 0.16
C MET A 715 19.43 5.42 -0.01
N MET A 716 18.74 5.94 1.01
CA MET A 716 18.14 7.27 0.92
C MET A 716 18.12 8.00 2.25
N HIS A 717 18.44 9.30 2.21
CA HIS A 717 18.39 10.21 3.36
C HIS A 717 17.48 11.39 3.07
N ILE A 718 16.39 11.55 3.81
CA ILE A 718 15.59 12.77 3.84
C ILE A 718 16.05 13.58 5.05
N THR A 719 16.75 14.67 4.81
CA THR A 719 17.50 15.40 5.84
C THR A 719 16.63 16.38 6.63
N PRO A 720 17.12 16.90 7.77
CA PRO A 720 16.39 17.91 8.55
C PRO A 720 16.06 19.17 7.75
N GLY A 721 14.82 19.67 7.89
CA GLY A 721 14.31 20.85 7.19
C GLY A 721 14.06 20.68 5.69
N SER A 722 14.19 19.46 5.15
CA SER A 722 13.79 19.11 3.79
C SER A 722 12.32 18.69 3.75
N SER A 723 11.73 18.52 2.56
CA SER A 723 10.40 17.92 2.42
C SER A 723 10.29 17.18 1.09
N ALA A 724 9.63 16.02 1.06
CA ALA A 724 9.55 15.19 -0.14
C ALA A 724 8.14 14.64 -0.38
N LEU A 725 7.78 14.49 -1.66
CA LEU A 725 6.72 13.58 -2.09
C LEU A 725 7.34 12.45 -2.89
N LEU A 726 7.36 11.24 -2.34
CA LEU A 726 7.85 10.03 -2.99
C LEU A 726 6.67 9.14 -3.36
N ASP A 727 6.58 8.70 -4.61
CA ASP A 727 5.51 7.83 -5.10
C ASP A 727 6.11 6.69 -5.94
N ASN A 728 5.85 5.45 -5.54
CA ASN A 728 6.44 4.25 -6.13
C ASN A 728 7.99 4.27 -6.13
N VAL A 729 8.58 4.42 -4.94
CA VAL A 729 10.04 4.35 -4.74
C VAL A 729 10.40 3.02 -4.07
N TRP A 730 11.25 2.24 -4.73
CA TRP A 730 11.72 0.95 -4.22
C TRP A 730 13.21 1.03 -3.93
N LEU A 731 13.59 0.81 -2.68
CA LEU A 731 14.95 0.84 -2.18
C LEU A 731 15.43 -0.60 -1.93
N TRP A 732 16.04 -1.21 -2.94
CA TRP A 732 16.35 -2.64 -2.94
C TRP A 732 17.84 -2.93 -2.94
N LEU A 733 18.28 -3.69 -1.93
CA LEU A 733 19.56 -4.40 -1.95
C LEU A 733 19.31 -5.81 -2.49
N ALA A 734 20.10 -6.23 -3.47
CA ALA A 734 19.84 -7.50 -4.13
C ALA A 734 19.92 -8.71 -3.20
N ASP A 735 18.79 -9.38 -2.98
CA ASP A 735 18.73 -10.69 -2.32
C ASP A 735 19.07 -11.84 -3.29
N ARG A 736 18.94 -11.59 -4.60
CA ARG A 736 19.20 -12.54 -5.69
C ARG A 736 19.65 -11.85 -6.97
N GLY A 737 20.27 -12.62 -7.87
CA GLY A 737 20.59 -12.15 -9.21
C GLY A 737 19.36 -12.09 -10.13
N ILE A 738 19.14 -10.96 -10.79
CA ILE A 738 18.14 -10.77 -11.85
C ILE A 738 18.87 -10.82 -13.21
N GLY A 739 18.67 -11.92 -13.93
CA GLY A 739 19.39 -12.25 -15.17
C GLY A 739 20.61 -13.15 -14.93
N GLY A 740 21.61 -13.10 -15.84
CA GLY A 740 22.83 -13.93 -15.78
C GLY A 740 22.84 -15.11 -16.77
N PRO A 741 23.90 -15.95 -16.82
CA PRO A 741 23.97 -17.07 -17.76
C PRO A 741 22.70 -17.93 -17.73
N GLY A 742 22.12 -18.22 -18.89
CA GLY A 742 20.85 -18.94 -19.01
C GLY A 742 19.58 -18.07 -18.92
N TRP A 743 19.68 -16.74 -18.84
CA TRP A 743 18.49 -15.87 -18.92
C TRP A 743 17.79 -15.94 -20.29
N GLU A 744 18.54 -16.28 -21.34
CA GLU A 744 18.03 -16.40 -22.71
C GLU A 744 17.36 -17.74 -23.01
N ASP A 745 17.39 -18.72 -22.11
CA ASP A 745 16.82 -20.06 -22.34
C ASP A 745 16.06 -20.62 -21.13
N GLY A 746 15.78 -19.77 -20.14
CA GLY A 746 14.95 -20.11 -18.98
C GLY A 746 15.66 -20.94 -17.93
N THR A 747 16.97 -21.20 -18.11
CA THR A 747 17.76 -22.01 -17.17
C THR A 747 18.35 -21.19 -16.01
N SER A 748 18.14 -19.88 -15.99
CA SER A 748 18.55 -19.02 -14.87
C SER A 748 17.68 -19.25 -13.64
N ASN A 749 18.30 -19.69 -12.54
CA ASN A 749 17.63 -20.02 -11.28
C ASN A 749 17.51 -18.84 -10.29
N MET A 750 17.67 -17.58 -10.74
CA MET A 750 17.68 -16.38 -9.88
C MET A 750 18.41 -16.60 -8.54
N VAL A 751 19.69 -16.97 -8.63
CA VAL A 751 20.45 -17.47 -7.47
C VAL A 751 20.53 -16.39 -6.39
N GLN A 752 20.17 -16.76 -5.15
CA GLN A 752 20.33 -15.92 -3.95
C GLN A 752 21.77 -15.47 -3.76
N MET A 753 21.98 -14.34 -3.09
CA MET A 753 23.29 -13.74 -2.89
C MET A 753 23.41 -12.91 -1.61
N SER A 754 24.64 -12.60 -1.20
CA SER A 754 24.91 -11.70 -0.07
C SER A 754 25.73 -10.48 -0.51
N VAL A 755 25.02 -9.36 -0.70
CA VAL A 755 25.58 -8.00 -0.79
C VAL A 755 25.12 -7.20 0.43
N TYR A 756 25.85 -6.14 0.78
CA TYR A 756 25.65 -5.42 2.04
C TYR A 756 25.53 -3.91 1.83
N VAL A 757 24.45 -3.31 2.32
CA VAL A 757 24.31 -1.86 2.55
C VAL A 757 23.94 -1.65 4.00
N SER A 758 24.49 -0.63 4.67
CA SER A 758 24.20 -0.48 6.10
C SER A 758 22.74 -0.11 6.35
N ARG A 759 22.15 0.81 5.58
CA ARG A 759 20.84 1.43 5.90
C ARG A 759 19.94 1.54 4.67
N GLY A 760 18.63 1.43 4.88
CA GLY A 760 17.59 1.67 3.89
C GLY A 760 17.25 3.16 3.74
N LEU A 761 16.13 3.59 4.33
CA LEU A 761 15.65 4.96 4.36
C LEU A 761 15.77 5.58 5.75
N LEU A 762 16.45 6.73 5.84
CA LEU A 762 16.48 7.60 7.02
C LEU A 762 15.66 8.86 6.73
N VAL A 763 14.69 9.16 7.58
CA VAL A 763 13.86 10.37 7.54
C VAL A 763 14.08 11.17 8.81
N GLU A 764 14.65 12.35 8.65
CA GLU A 764 14.81 13.37 9.71
C GLU A 764 14.08 14.67 9.34
N SER A 765 13.22 14.61 8.31
CA SER A 765 12.40 15.74 7.88
C SER A 765 11.55 16.27 9.02
N THR A 766 11.51 17.59 9.16
CA THR A 766 10.58 18.29 10.06
C THR A 766 9.50 19.05 9.31
N ASP A 767 9.53 19.03 7.98
CA ASP A 767 8.51 19.58 7.09
C ASP A 767 7.70 18.46 6.43
N ALA A 768 6.52 18.82 5.93
CA ALA A 768 5.54 17.91 5.37
C ALA A 768 6.13 16.97 4.30
N THR A 769 6.14 15.67 4.60
CA THR A 769 6.69 14.63 3.72
C THR A 769 5.67 13.51 3.50
N TRP A 770 5.54 13.06 2.25
CA TRP A 770 4.61 12.01 1.85
C TRP A 770 5.34 10.86 1.15
N LEU A 771 5.15 9.64 1.65
CA LEU A 771 5.72 8.41 1.12
C LEU A 771 4.59 7.48 0.65
N TYR A 772 4.29 7.49 -0.64
CA TYR A 772 3.24 6.68 -1.26
C TYR A 772 3.81 5.42 -1.88
N GLY A 773 3.37 4.25 -1.39
CA GLY A 773 3.77 2.94 -1.91
C GLY A 773 5.29 2.75 -1.97
N THR A 774 6.00 3.13 -0.91
CA THR A 774 7.45 2.97 -0.83
C THR A 774 7.81 1.60 -0.25
N SER A 775 8.91 1.02 -0.74
CA SER A 775 9.49 -0.21 -0.18
C SER A 775 10.99 0.01 0.12
N SER A 776 11.48 -0.55 1.22
CA SER A 776 12.90 -0.59 1.55
C SER A 776 13.24 -1.97 2.09
N GLU A 777 14.21 -2.64 1.48
CA GLU A 777 14.45 -4.06 1.74
C GLU A 777 15.94 -4.40 1.87
N HIS A 778 16.19 -5.34 2.77
CA HIS A 778 17.44 -6.07 2.96
C HIS A 778 18.65 -5.24 3.40
N ALA A 779 18.47 -4.04 3.95
CA ALA A 779 19.55 -3.30 4.59
C ALA A 779 19.98 -3.96 5.92
N VAL A 780 21.27 -3.86 6.28
CA VAL A 780 21.84 -4.55 7.45
C VAL A 780 21.25 -4.05 8.77
N MET A 781 21.11 -2.74 8.94
CA MET A 781 20.75 -2.11 10.22
C MET A 781 19.24 -1.89 10.33
N TYR A 782 18.67 -1.15 9.38
CA TYR A 782 17.24 -0.85 9.36
C TYR A 782 16.74 -0.58 7.94
N GLN A 783 15.44 -0.86 7.72
CA GLN A 783 14.77 -0.58 6.47
C GLN A 783 14.19 0.84 6.46
N TYR A 784 13.43 1.22 7.50
CA TYR A 784 12.93 2.58 7.72
C TYR A 784 13.35 3.11 9.08
N ASN A 785 13.70 4.39 9.13
CA ASN A 785 14.03 5.06 10.38
C ASN A 785 13.55 6.51 10.36
N PHE A 786 12.53 6.81 11.16
CA PHE A 786 12.01 8.14 11.43
C PHE A 786 12.65 8.61 12.75
N TRP A 787 13.61 9.52 12.63
CA TRP A 787 14.39 10.00 13.75
C TRP A 787 14.25 11.51 13.89
N LYS A 788 13.69 11.98 15.01
CA LYS A 788 13.38 13.40 15.20
C LYS A 788 12.54 13.98 14.04
N ALA A 789 11.77 13.11 13.38
CA ALA A 789 10.98 13.47 12.23
C ALA A 789 9.66 14.10 12.68
N ARG A 790 9.11 14.99 11.85
CA ARG A 790 7.80 15.61 12.07
C ARG A 790 7.04 15.70 10.76
N ASN A 791 5.71 15.65 10.83
CA ASN A 791 4.82 15.90 9.69
C ASN A 791 5.07 14.90 8.56
N VAL A 792 4.96 13.61 8.84
CA VAL A 792 5.19 12.56 7.82
C VAL A 792 3.96 11.70 7.63
N PHE A 793 3.52 11.59 6.39
CA PHE A 793 2.57 10.57 5.95
C PHE A 793 3.32 9.48 5.17
N ALA A 794 3.08 8.21 5.48
CA ALA A 794 3.63 7.09 4.73
C ALA A 794 2.57 5.99 4.52
N GLY A 795 2.45 5.39 3.34
CA GLY A 795 1.48 4.32 3.13
C GLY A 795 1.36 3.74 1.71
N MET A 796 1.17 2.42 1.53
CA MET A 796 1.66 1.40 2.47
C MET A 796 3.18 1.35 2.38
N ILE A 797 3.87 1.25 3.52
CA ILE A 797 5.29 0.90 3.53
C ILE A 797 5.45 -0.62 3.51
N GLN A 798 6.48 -1.12 2.83
CA GLN A 798 6.82 -2.54 2.87
C GLN A 798 8.32 -2.74 3.08
N SER A 799 8.68 -3.83 3.78
CA SER A 799 10.08 -4.17 4.04
C SER A 799 10.34 -5.65 4.26
N GLU A 800 11.58 -6.08 3.99
CA GLU A 800 12.11 -7.39 4.38
C GLU A 800 13.50 -7.31 5.02
N SER A 801 13.75 -8.15 6.02
CA SER A 801 15.11 -8.35 6.56
C SER A 801 16.01 -9.08 5.54
N PRO A 802 17.34 -8.83 5.52
CA PRO A 802 18.25 -9.53 4.62
C PRO A 802 18.33 -11.03 4.94
N TYR A 803 18.23 -11.88 3.92
CA TYR A 803 18.05 -13.34 4.11
C TYR A 803 19.22 -14.05 4.81
N TYR A 804 20.42 -13.46 4.76
CA TYR A 804 21.60 -14.01 5.40
C TYR A 804 21.58 -13.81 6.92
N GLN A 805 20.85 -12.82 7.45
CA GLN A 805 20.82 -12.57 8.90
C GLN A 805 20.21 -13.75 9.65
N PRO A 806 20.73 -14.11 10.85
CA PRO A 806 21.74 -13.41 11.66
C PRO A 806 23.20 -13.73 11.29
N THR A 807 23.50 -14.18 10.07
CA THR A 807 24.86 -14.51 9.62
C THR A 807 25.35 -13.56 8.50
N PRO A 808 26.04 -12.46 8.84
CA PRO A 808 26.35 -12.00 10.20
C PRO A 808 25.18 -11.24 10.83
N LYS A 809 25.30 -11.00 12.14
CA LYS A 809 24.42 -10.10 12.89
C LYS A 809 24.69 -8.64 12.51
N PRO A 810 23.69 -7.76 12.53
CA PRO A 810 23.95 -6.33 12.51
C PRO A 810 24.85 -5.93 13.70
N PRO A 811 25.70 -4.90 13.57
CA PRO A 811 25.86 -4.03 12.40
C PRO A 811 26.87 -4.55 11.35
N ALA A 812 27.40 -5.77 11.47
CA ALA A 812 28.46 -6.25 10.58
C ALA A 812 27.99 -6.35 9.10
N PRO A 813 28.84 -5.99 8.11
CA PRO A 813 30.26 -5.60 8.23
C PRO A 813 30.52 -4.12 8.61
N PHE A 814 29.51 -3.35 8.98
CA PHE A 814 29.55 -1.89 9.10
C PHE A 814 29.71 -1.36 10.54
N ALA A 815 30.40 -2.09 11.42
CA ALA A 815 30.58 -1.66 12.81
C ALA A 815 31.23 -0.27 12.93
N GLY A 816 32.22 0.05 12.08
CA GLY A 816 32.87 1.38 12.05
C GLY A 816 32.03 2.50 11.43
N SER A 817 30.83 2.19 10.95
CA SER A 817 29.88 3.13 10.35
C SER A 817 28.68 3.44 11.25
N VAL A 818 28.55 2.78 12.40
CA VAL A 818 27.51 3.10 13.40
C VAL A 818 27.73 4.53 13.91
N GLY A 819 26.66 5.30 14.04
CA GLY A 819 26.69 6.69 14.52
C GLY A 819 27.18 7.71 13.48
N LYS A 820 27.35 7.29 12.22
CA LYS A 820 27.66 8.23 11.12
C LYS A 820 26.45 9.05 10.68
N PHE A 821 25.26 8.56 10.98
CA PHE A 821 24.03 9.33 10.89
C PHE A 821 23.43 9.48 12.29
N ALA A 822 22.94 10.66 12.62
CA ALA A 822 22.47 10.97 13.97
C ALA A 822 21.31 10.06 14.42
N GLY A 823 20.49 9.61 13.47
CA GLY A 823 19.39 8.70 13.73
C GLY A 823 19.77 7.23 13.87
N ASP A 824 21.03 6.84 13.86
CA ASP A 824 21.38 5.43 14.06
C ASP A 824 20.94 4.88 15.42
N TRP A 825 20.61 3.59 15.46
CA TRP A 825 20.53 2.86 16.72
C TRP A 825 21.95 2.64 17.27
N GLU A 826 22.11 2.59 18.59
CA GLU A 826 23.45 2.53 19.21
C GLU A 826 24.16 1.18 18.96
N TYR A 827 23.42 0.13 18.60
CA TYR A 827 23.91 -1.24 18.30
C TYR A 827 24.97 -1.75 19.29
N ASP A 828 24.83 -1.48 20.60
CA ASP A 828 25.62 -2.13 21.65
C ASP A 828 25.15 -3.57 21.87
N CYS A 829 25.51 -4.43 20.92
CA CYS A 829 24.94 -5.76 20.85
C CYS A 829 25.60 -6.77 21.79
N GLN A 830 26.83 -6.54 22.25
CA GLN A 830 27.60 -7.47 23.10
C GLN A 830 27.54 -8.96 22.67
N ASN A 831 27.36 -9.24 21.37
CA ASN A 831 27.07 -10.56 20.78
C ASN A 831 25.74 -11.24 21.22
N SER A 832 24.82 -10.51 21.84
CA SER A 832 23.49 -10.96 22.24
C SER A 832 22.53 -11.18 21.07
N ASP A 833 21.41 -11.84 21.34
CA ASP A 833 20.24 -11.95 20.45
C ASP A 833 19.16 -10.92 20.85
N ALA A 834 19.56 -9.77 21.40
CA ALA A 834 18.62 -8.69 21.69
C ALA A 834 18.00 -8.14 20.40
N SER A 835 16.82 -7.56 20.51
CA SER A 835 16.10 -6.97 19.38
C SER A 835 16.96 -5.93 18.65
N GLY A 836 17.02 -6.03 17.32
CA GLY A 836 17.87 -5.18 16.49
C GLY A 836 19.34 -5.61 16.43
N CYS A 837 19.77 -6.51 17.30
CA CYS A 837 21.10 -7.12 17.30
C CYS A 837 21.11 -8.54 16.71
N ASP A 838 19.95 -9.19 16.65
CA ASP A 838 19.75 -10.45 15.95
C ASP A 838 19.58 -10.22 14.43
N ALA A 839 18.74 -9.27 14.04
CA ALA A 839 18.46 -8.90 12.65
C ALA A 839 18.03 -7.43 12.51
N SER A 840 17.96 -6.94 11.28
CA SER A 840 17.67 -5.55 10.95
C SER A 840 16.29 -5.11 11.43
N TRP A 841 16.16 -3.88 11.94
CA TRP A 841 14.85 -3.30 12.21
C TRP A 841 14.08 -3.06 10.91
N ALA A 842 12.81 -3.44 10.86
CA ALA A 842 11.93 -3.07 9.76
C ALA A 842 11.58 -1.58 9.83
N LEU A 843 11.24 -1.11 11.03
CA LEU A 843 10.84 0.27 11.27
C LEU A 843 11.35 0.75 12.63
N LEU A 844 12.01 1.91 12.62
CA LEU A 844 12.31 2.70 13.81
C LEU A 844 11.50 3.99 13.75
N VAL A 845 10.77 4.34 14.81
CA VAL A 845 10.17 5.67 14.99
C VAL A 845 10.57 6.16 16.38
N ARG A 846 11.42 7.18 16.44
CA ARG A 846 11.93 7.65 17.73
C ARG A 846 12.05 9.17 17.78
N ASN A 847 11.81 9.75 18.96
CA ASN A 847 11.85 11.20 19.19
C ASN A 847 11.03 12.02 18.16
N SER A 848 9.98 11.43 17.61
CA SER A 848 9.21 11.97 16.47
C SER A 848 7.78 12.34 16.89
N THR A 849 7.10 13.14 16.06
CA THR A 849 5.71 13.58 16.27
C THR A 849 4.99 13.72 14.93
N ASP A 850 3.67 13.65 14.91
CA ASP A 850 2.85 13.80 13.69
C ASP A 850 3.31 12.84 12.56
N ILE A 851 3.50 11.56 12.90
CA ILE A 851 3.86 10.50 11.97
C ILE A 851 2.65 9.59 11.76
N PHE A 852 2.08 9.62 10.56
CA PHE A 852 0.95 8.78 10.17
C PHE A 852 1.39 7.70 9.18
N ILE A 853 1.40 6.44 9.61
CA ILE A 853 1.68 5.29 8.75
C ILE A 853 0.34 4.63 8.36
N ALA A 854 -0.11 4.90 7.13
CA ALA A 854 -1.29 4.37 6.47
C ALA A 854 -1.00 3.02 5.80
N GLY A 855 -0.87 1.97 6.61
CA GLY A 855 -0.55 0.62 6.18
C GLY A 855 0.95 0.32 6.27
N ALA A 856 1.29 -0.85 6.82
CA ALA A 856 2.65 -1.37 6.82
C ALA A 856 2.68 -2.89 6.67
N GLY A 857 3.47 -3.42 5.74
CA GLY A 857 3.75 -4.85 5.57
C GLY A 857 5.22 -5.16 5.83
N LEU A 858 5.55 -5.71 7.01
CA LEU A 858 6.94 -5.83 7.47
C LEU A 858 7.29 -7.30 7.74
N TYR A 859 8.24 -7.87 6.98
CA TYR A 859 8.41 -9.32 6.90
C TYR A 859 9.83 -9.77 7.28
N SER A 860 9.92 -10.94 7.93
CA SER A 860 11.17 -11.66 8.15
C SER A 860 10.98 -13.13 7.77
N TRP A 861 11.65 -13.57 6.71
CA TRP A 861 11.43 -14.88 6.11
C TRP A 861 12.49 -15.92 6.45
N PHE A 862 13.69 -15.47 6.84
CA PHE A 862 14.87 -16.33 6.86
C PHE A 862 15.67 -16.19 8.14
N THR A 863 16.33 -17.30 8.48
CA THR A 863 17.49 -17.34 9.38
C THR A 863 18.64 -17.99 8.64
N THR A 864 19.64 -17.22 8.19
CA THR A 864 20.79 -17.77 7.42
C THR A 864 20.33 -18.60 6.21
N TYR A 865 19.46 -18.02 5.37
CA TYR A 865 18.87 -18.64 4.18
C TYR A 865 17.96 -19.87 4.40
N THR A 866 17.60 -20.21 5.64
CA THR A 866 16.57 -21.23 5.94
C THR A 866 15.26 -20.58 6.39
N GLN A 867 14.12 -21.25 6.17
CA GLN A 867 12.78 -20.71 6.47
C GLN A 867 12.04 -21.46 7.60
N ASP A 868 12.70 -22.39 8.29
CA ASP A 868 12.12 -23.18 9.41
C ASP A 868 11.56 -22.29 10.54
N CYS A 869 12.04 -21.06 10.61
CA CYS A 869 11.64 -20.05 11.58
C CYS A 869 10.26 -19.43 11.30
N VAL A 870 9.77 -19.48 10.04
CA VAL A 870 8.50 -18.84 9.63
C VAL A 870 7.32 -19.51 10.34
N ASP A 871 7.28 -20.85 10.33
CA ASP A 871 6.26 -21.64 11.03
C ASP A 871 6.27 -21.46 12.55
N LYS A 872 7.43 -21.05 13.07
CA LYS A 872 7.65 -20.80 14.50
C LYS A 872 7.45 -19.34 14.86
N MET A 873 7.22 -18.46 13.88
CA MET A 873 7.15 -17.00 14.01
C MET A 873 8.36 -16.45 14.80
N ASN A 874 9.57 -16.92 14.48
CA ASN A 874 10.78 -16.57 15.24
C ASN A 874 12.03 -16.39 14.38
N CYS A 875 11.87 -15.96 13.13
CA CYS A 875 12.99 -15.59 12.27
C CYS A 875 13.78 -14.39 12.82
N GLN A 876 13.09 -13.53 13.57
CA GLN A 876 13.64 -12.35 14.23
C GLN A 876 12.88 -12.07 15.55
N GLN A 877 13.52 -11.42 16.51
CA GLN A 877 12.91 -11.06 17.79
C GLN A 877 11.82 -10.01 17.63
N SER A 878 12.13 -8.85 17.04
CA SER A 878 11.19 -7.73 16.90
C SER A 878 11.42 -6.97 15.60
N LEU A 879 10.35 -6.50 14.98
CA LEU A 879 10.41 -5.78 13.69
C LEU A 879 10.38 -4.26 13.85
N ILE A 880 9.64 -3.76 14.83
CA ILE A 880 9.36 -2.33 14.99
C ILE A 880 9.82 -1.86 16.36
N LEU A 881 10.47 -0.70 16.42
CA LEU A 881 10.71 0.06 17.65
C LEU A 881 10.02 1.42 17.57
N VAL A 882 9.19 1.72 18.55
CA VAL A 882 8.53 3.01 18.77
C VAL A 882 8.95 3.52 20.14
N GLU A 883 9.78 4.56 20.21
CA GLU A 883 10.39 4.94 21.49
C GLU A 883 10.53 6.45 21.62
N ASP A 884 10.23 6.97 22.81
CA ASP A 884 10.39 8.39 23.17
C ASP A 884 9.70 9.34 22.16
N ASN A 885 8.56 8.93 21.61
CA ASN A 885 7.80 9.76 20.68
C ASN A 885 6.84 10.69 21.41
N PHE A 886 6.46 11.75 20.71
CA PHE A 886 5.47 12.72 21.18
C PHE A 886 4.11 12.48 20.51
N GLU A 887 3.19 13.42 20.62
CA GLU A 887 1.84 13.29 20.06
C GLU A 887 1.79 12.84 18.58
N HIS A 888 0.73 12.09 18.25
CA HIS A 888 0.30 11.72 16.90
C HIS A 888 1.28 10.85 16.08
N VAL A 889 2.07 9.97 16.70
CA VAL A 889 2.67 8.84 15.98
C VAL A 889 1.71 7.65 15.98
N ARG A 890 1.23 7.26 14.80
CA ARG A 890 0.27 6.16 14.67
C ARG A 890 0.50 5.30 13.45
N ILE A 891 0.12 4.04 13.58
CA ILE A 891 0.17 3.04 12.52
C ILE A 891 -1.21 2.45 12.34
N HIS A 892 -1.81 2.67 11.18
CA HIS A 892 -3.04 2.02 10.76
C HIS A 892 -2.68 0.85 9.86
N ASN A 893 -3.41 -0.26 10.01
CA ASN A 893 -3.27 -1.49 9.22
C ASN A 893 -1.83 -2.03 9.13
N LEU A 894 -1.29 -2.48 10.26
CA LEU A 894 0.02 -3.11 10.37
C LEU A 894 -0.08 -4.63 10.22
N ILE A 895 0.77 -5.19 9.37
CA ILE A 895 0.93 -6.62 9.12
C ILE A 895 2.39 -7.02 9.31
N THR A 896 2.61 -8.12 10.03
CA THR A 896 3.96 -8.68 10.23
C THR A 896 4.01 -10.18 9.98
N VAL A 897 5.15 -10.65 9.47
CA VAL A 897 5.43 -12.08 9.26
C VAL A 897 6.78 -12.45 9.91
N GLY A 898 6.80 -13.59 10.59
CA GLY A 898 8.04 -14.27 10.99
C GLY A 898 8.80 -13.69 12.19
N ALA A 899 8.23 -12.75 12.95
CA ALA A 899 8.85 -12.21 14.16
C ALA A 899 8.11 -12.58 15.44
N VAL A 900 8.84 -12.64 16.56
CA VAL A 900 8.25 -12.95 17.88
C VAL A 900 7.36 -11.79 18.36
N ASN A 901 7.87 -10.56 18.26
CA ASN A 901 7.14 -9.33 18.58
C ASN A 901 6.95 -8.48 17.32
N MET A 902 5.74 -7.94 17.17
CA MET A 902 5.43 -6.97 16.12
C MET A 902 6.11 -5.64 16.44
N ILE A 903 5.88 -5.13 17.65
CA ILE A 903 6.31 -3.81 18.12
C ILE A 903 6.98 -3.95 19.49
N GLU A 904 8.10 -3.25 19.66
CA GLU A 904 8.60 -2.81 20.96
C GLU A 904 8.28 -1.32 21.11
N SER A 905 7.52 -0.95 22.15
CA SER A 905 7.10 0.43 22.41
C SER A 905 7.40 0.81 23.84
N ASP A 906 8.31 1.76 24.06
CA ASP A 906 8.67 2.30 25.38
C ASP A 906 8.90 1.21 26.45
N GLY A 907 9.65 0.17 26.08
CA GLY A 907 9.96 -0.98 26.95
C GLY A 907 8.91 -2.10 26.97
N TYR A 908 7.74 -1.93 26.35
CA TYR A 908 6.70 -2.95 26.22
C TYR A 908 6.78 -3.70 24.89
N LYS A 909 6.37 -4.97 24.88
CA LYS A 909 6.41 -5.82 23.67
C LYS A 909 5.02 -6.29 23.28
N ILE A 910 4.61 -5.96 22.06
CA ILE A 910 3.37 -6.47 21.45
C ILE A 910 3.72 -7.69 20.62
N LYS A 911 3.26 -8.86 21.08
CA LYS A 911 3.61 -10.15 20.47
C LYS A 911 2.80 -10.42 19.21
N SER A 912 3.43 -11.08 18.25
CA SER A 912 2.75 -11.58 17.05
C SER A 912 1.68 -12.61 17.40
N ALA A 913 1.96 -13.49 18.38
CA ALA A 913 1.03 -14.52 18.82
C ALA A 913 -0.30 -13.95 19.39
N ASP A 914 -0.26 -12.77 20.01
CA ASP A 914 -1.45 -12.10 20.58
C ASP A 914 -2.29 -11.37 19.52
N ASN A 915 -1.77 -11.28 18.29
CA ASN A 915 -2.40 -10.63 17.14
C ASN A 915 -2.43 -11.54 15.91
N LEU A 916 -2.33 -12.86 16.12
CA LEU A 916 -2.33 -13.85 15.05
C LEU A 916 -3.66 -13.79 14.27
N ALA A 917 -3.58 -13.48 12.97
CA ALA A 917 -4.76 -13.27 12.12
C ALA A 917 -5.32 -14.58 11.57
N VAL A 918 -4.44 -15.53 11.22
CA VAL A 918 -4.78 -16.79 10.55
C VAL A 918 -4.17 -18.01 11.24
N ASP A 919 -4.76 -19.19 11.02
CA ASP A 919 -4.28 -20.48 11.51
C ASP A 919 -3.60 -21.35 10.44
N PHE A 920 -3.34 -20.79 9.26
CA PHE A 920 -2.63 -21.44 8.16
C PHE A 920 -1.31 -20.74 7.82
N HIS A 921 -0.45 -21.45 7.09
CA HIS A 921 0.85 -20.96 6.67
C HIS A 921 0.75 -20.06 5.42
N PRO A 922 1.54 -18.96 5.33
CA PRO A 922 2.41 -18.44 6.38
C PRO A 922 1.56 -17.78 7.47
N TYR A 923 1.97 -17.92 8.73
CA TYR A 923 1.30 -17.21 9.82
C TYR A 923 1.65 -15.72 9.74
N TRP A 924 0.63 -14.87 9.67
CA TRP A 924 0.79 -13.43 9.82
C TRP A 924 -0.03 -12.89 10.99
N SER A 925 0.47 -11.80 11.54
CA SER A 925 -0.19 -11.04 12.60
C SER A 925 -0.63 -9.69 12.09
N GLN A 926 -1.76 -9.19 12.59
CA GLN A 926 -2.35 -7.94 12.13
C GLN A 926 -2.79 -7.08 13.30
N ILE A 927 -2.46 -5.79 13.23
CA ILE A 927 -2.99 -4.75 14.11
C ILE A 927 -3.71 -3.73 13.22
N SER A 928 -4.99 -3.48 13.47
CA SER A 928 -5.76 -2.54 12.67
C SER A 928 -5.44 -1.09 13.01
N VAL A 929 -5.25 -0.77 14.29
CA VAL A 929 -4.76 0.54 14.73
C VAL A 929 -3.81 0.39 15.92
N PHE A 930 -2.66 1.05 15.82
CA PHE A 930 -1.75 1.35 16.92
C PHE A 930 -1.62 2.87 17.02
N ASP A 931 -2.20 3.45 18.06
CA ASP A 931 -2.26 4.89 18.34
C ASP A 931 -2.14 5.08 19.87
N PRO A 932 -1.01 4.68 20.48
CA PRO A 932 -0.85 4.78 21.93
C PRO A 932 -0.74 6.26 22.34
N ILE A 933 -1.26 6.58 23.54
CA ILE A 933 -0.98 7.86 24.20
C ILE A 933 0.53 8.00 24.36
N GLN A 934 1.10 9.06 23.80
CA GLN A 934 2.53 9.32 23.77
C GLN A 934 2.88 10.55 24.60
N ASN A 935 4.16 10.72 24.94
CA ASN A 935 4.64 11.77 25.82
C ASN A 935 4.23 13.15 25.26
N GLU A 936 3.57 13.99 26.06
CA GLU A 936 3.29 15.38 25.64
C GLU A 936 4.65 16.11 25.47
N PRO A 937 4.88 16.80 24.35
CA PRO A 937 6.14 17.52 24.14
C PRO A 937 6.26 18.70 25.10
N ASP A 938 7.37 18.75 25.86
CA ASP A 938 7.81 19.96 26.56
C ASP A 938 7.89 21.12 25.56
N ALA A 939 6.98 22.10 25.68
CA ALA A 939 6.90 23.26 24.80
C ALA A 939 8.13 24.19 24.86
N CYS A 940 9.15 23.84 25.65
CA CYS A 940 10.30 24.70 25.95
C CYS A 940 11.63 24.34 25.22
N GLU A 941 11.75 23.23 24.50
CA GLU A 941 12.99 22.91 23.75
C GLU A 941 13.01 23.41 22.28
N GLY A 942 12.07 24.28 21.93
CA GLY A 942 11.90 24.79 20.57
C GLY A 942 12.31 26.25 20.35
N ARG A 943 13.21 26.86 21.13
CA ARG A 943 13.66 28.26 20.89
C ARG A 943 14.97 28.65 21.60
N LEU A 944 16.10 28.13 21.10
CA LEU A 944 17.39 28.81 21.27
C LEU A 944 17.77 29.51 19.98
N THR A 945 17.14 30.66 19.74
CA THR A 945 17.69 31.69 18.86
C THR A 945 17.72 32.99 19.65
N GLU A 946 18.91 33.40 20.05
CA GLU A 946 19.24 34.70 20.61
C GLU A 946 18.61 35.85 19.80
N PRO A 947 18.12 36.91 20.48
CA PRO A 947 18.18 38.23 19.89
C PRO A 947 18.85 39.24 20.83
N ASN A 948 19.91 39.87 20.30
CA ASN A 948 20.46 41.12 20.78
C ASN A 948 19.40 42.25 20.76
N GLY A 949 19.39 43.06 21.81
CA GLY A 949 19.36 44.53 21.70
C GLY A 949 18.00 45.26 21.74
N ASP A 950 17.84 46.03 22.81
CA ASP A 950 17.21 47.36 22.92
C ASP A 950 15.67 47.50 23.03
N ASP A 951 15.24 47.79 24.27
CA ASP A 951 14.01 48.51 24.70
C ASP A 951 14.15 50.04 24.35
N PRO A 952 13.11 50.91 24.20
CA PRO A 952 11.98 50.97 25.12
C PRO A 952 10.59 51.49 24.70
N GLN A 953 9.65 51.25 25.63
CA GLN A 953 8.41 51.98 25.97
C GLN A 953 7.06 51.40 25.49
N GLN A 954 6.32 50.79 26.43
CA GLN A 954 4.89 50.99 26.55
C GLN A 954 4.41 50.90 28.01
N THR A 955 3.59 51.88 28.42
CA THR A 955 3.07 52.09 29.76
C THR A 955 1.68 51.48 29.96
N ASP A 956 1.58 50.78 31.10
CA ASP A 956 0.49 50.69 32.07
C ASP A 956 -0.86 50.02 31.71
N GLY A 957 -1.14 48.94 32.45
CA GLY A 957 -2.28 48.04 32.33
C GLY A 957 -2.04 46.78 33.18
N SER A 958 -1.91 46.98 34.49
CA SER A 958 -1.38 46.07 35.52
C SER A 958 -2.00 44.66 35.61
N TYR A 959 -1.18 43.64 35.34
CA TYR A 959 -1.17 42.34 36.04
C TYR A 959 -0.41 42.48 37.37
N PRO A 960 -0.68 41.66 38.42
CA PRO A 960 0.18 41.64 39.60
C PRO A 960 1.59 41.13 39.24
N PRO A 961 2.64 41.60 39.94
CA PRO A 961 4.02 41.37 39.54
C PRO A 961 4.39 39.89 39.63
N ALA A 962 5.19 39.44 38.65
CA ALA A 962 5.93 38.20 38.70
C ALA A 962 6.72 38.13 40.01
N LEU A 963 6.54 37.06 40.77
CA LEU A 963 7.44 36.74 41.87
C LEU A 963 8.81 36.37 41.30
N PRO A 964 9.92 36.75 41.95
CA PRO A 964 11.26 36.41 41.48
C PRO A 964 11.43 34.89 41.45
N VAL A 965 12.04 34.39 40.36
CA VAL A 965 12.52 33.02 40.23
C VAL A 965 13.51 32.75 41.37
N GLY A 966 13.02 32.07 42.41
CA GLY A 966 13.82 31.47 43.47
C GLY A 966 14.01 29.99 43.20
N THR A 967 15.18 29.46 43.50
CA THR A 967 15.66 28.10 43.18
C THR A 967 15.00 26.97 43.99
N ASN A 968 13.66 26.92 44.09
CA ASN A 968 12.92 25.81 44.72
C ASN A 968 11.74 25.37 43.83
N PRO A 969 11.38 24.07 43.82
CA PRO A 969 10.34 23.52 42.93
C PRO A 969 8.96 24.17 43.20
N PRO A 970 8.09 24.31 42.18
CA PRO A 970 6.81 24.97 42.30
C PRO A 970 5.89 24.22 43.28
N ALA A 971 5.26 24.97 44.19
CA ALA A 971 4.30 24.43 45.15
C ALA A 971 3.02 23.97 44.43
N LEU A 972 2.55 22.75 44.73
CA LEU A 972 1.26 22.23 44.27
C LEU A 972 0.12 23.24 44.55
N PRO A 973 -0.86 23.41 43.66
CA PRO A 973 -2.04 24.20 43.99
C PRO A 973 -2.70 23.60 45.24
N ASN A 974 -2.89 24.44 46.27
CA ASN A 974 -3.34 23.94 47.58
C ASN A 974 -4.66 23.19 47.49
N LYS A 975 -5.59 23.57 46.62
CA LYS A 975 -6.95 23.04 46.52
C LYS A 975 -7.14 22.15 45.29
N ASN A 976 -7.63 20.93 45.51
CA ASN A 976 -7.72 19.85 44.53
C ASN A 976 -9.13 19.22 44.54
N TYR A 977 -9.47 18.55 43.44
CA TYR A 977 -10.79 17.94 43.24
C TYR A 977 -10.65 16.51 42.70
N LEU A 978 -11.52 15.60 43.16
CA LEU A 978 -11.60 14.22 42.67
C LEU A 978 -13.06 13.84 42.42
N SER A 979 -13.40 13.50 41.17
CA SER A 979 -14.74 13.08 40.79
C SER A 979 -14.90 11.56 40.85
N ILE A 980 -15.90 11.09 41.59
CA ILE A 980 -16.25 9.67 41.68
C ILE A 980 -17.60 9.44 41.02
N VAL A 981 -17.64 8.53 40.05
CA VAL A 981 -18.83 8.08 39.33
C VAL A 981 -19.28 6.74 39.91
N ASN A 982 -20.49 6.71 40.46
CA ASN A 982 -21.13 5.50 40.97
C ASN A 982 -21.95 4.84 39.86
N GLY A 983 -21.34 3.91 39.13
CA GLY A 983 -22.02 3.11 38.09
C GLY A 983 -22.84 1.94 38.64
N SER A 984 -22.92 1.80 39.97
CA SER A 984 -23.70 0.73 40.62
C SER A 984 -25.16 1.15 40.84
N PRO A 985 -26.09 0.20 41.03
CA PRO A 985 -27.47 0.53 41.38
C PRO A 985 -27.67 0.79 42.88
N TYR A 986 -26.60 0.90 43.68
CA TYR A 986 -26.64 1.17 45.12
C TYR A 986 -25.99 2.51 45.43
N ASN A 987 -26.46 3.22 46.46
CA ASN A 987 -25.81 4.46 46.89
C ASN A 987 -24.48 4.15 47.59
N PHE A 988 -23.46 4.96 47.34
CA PHE A 988 -22.25 4.97 48.16
C PHE A 988 -22.48 5.95 49.30
N LYS A 989 -22.61 5.44 50.52
CA LYS A 989 -22.83 6.21 51.73
C LYS A 989 -21.50 6.51 52.40
N LEU A 990 -21.21 7.80 52.60
CA LEU A 990 -20.01 8.20 53.30
C LEU A 990 -20.21 7.91 54.79
N THR A 991 -19.39 7.01 55.34
CA THR A 991 -19.48 6.57 56.73
C THR A 991 -18.61 7.42 57.65
N SER A 992 -17.42 7.79 57.20
CA SER A 992 -16.51 8.66 57.95
C SER A 992 -15.43 9.26 57.06
N THR A 993 -14.83 10.35 57.53
CA THR A 993 -13.64 10.95 56.92
C THR A 993 -12.57 11.16 57.98
N HIS A 994 -11.31 11.02 57.59
CA HIS A 994 -10.17 11.35 58.44
C HIS A 994 -9.17 12.21 57.67
N THR A 995 -8.57 13.19 58.34
CA THR A 995 -7.58 14.07 57.74
C THR A 995 -6.44 14.32 58.71
N ASN A 996 -5.21 14.29 58.20
CA ASN A 996 -4.02 14.77 58.87
C ASN A 996 -3.45 15.93 58.06
N GLN A 997 -3.24 17.07 58.71
CA GLN A 997 -2.60 18.28 58.19
C GLN A 997 -3.23 18.94 56.95
N MET A 998 -4.30 18.41 56.36
CA MET A 998 -5.09 19.08 55.30
C MET A 998 -5.88 20.30 55.81
N THR A 999 -5.97 21.35 54.99
CA THR A 999 -6.75 22.58 55.28
C THR A 999 -8.19 22.52 54.79
N GLY A 1000 -8.53 21.57 53.90
CA GLY A 1000 -9.89 21.34 53.41
C GLY A 1000 -10.11 19.87 53.01
N PHE A 1001 -11.30 19.32 53.28
CA PHE A 1001 -11.67 17.96 52.89
C PHE A 1001 -13.20 17.80 52.87
N GLU A 1002 -13.82 18.02 51.71
CA GLU A 1002 -15.26 17.99 51.51
C GLU A 1002 -15.67 16.78 50.67
N TRP A 1003 -16.30 15.81 51.34
CA TRP A 1003 -16.69 14.50 50.80
C TRP A 1003 -18.10 14.17 51.29
N HIS A 1004 -18.91 13.51 50.45
CA HIS A 1004 -20.27 13.12 50.83
C HIS A 1004 -20.76 11.87 50.08
N ASP A 1005 -21.98 11.43 50.39
CA ASP A 1005 -22.74 10.39 49.68
C ASP A 1005 -22.76 10.61 48.16
N ILE A 1006 -22.72 9.50 47.42
CA ILE A 1006 -22.77 9.45 45.96
C ILE A 1006 -23.94 8.53 45.54
N PRO A 1007 -25.05 9.08 45.06
CA PRO A 1007 -26.22 8.29 44.65
C PRO A 1007 -25.90 7.29 43.53
N ALA A 1008 -26.70 6.23 43.44
CA ALA A 1008 -26.63 5.25 42.37
C ALA A 1008 -26.82 5.89 40.98
N GLY A 1009 -25.91 5.60 40.04
CA GLY A 1009 -25.94 6.14 38.67
C GLY A 1009 -25.50 7.61 38.53
N GLU A 1010 -25.03 8.23 39.60
CA GLU A 1010 -24.58 9.63 39.61
C GLU A 1010 -23.07 9.74 39.84
N SER A 1011 -22.51 10.92 39.53
CA SER A 1011 -21.13 11.27 39.84
C SER A 1011 -21.06 12.45 40.80
N ARG A 1012 -20.06 12.45 41.70
CA ARG A 1012 -19.80 13.56 42.61
C ARG A 1012 -18.34 13.99 42.53
N GLN A 1013 -18.13 15.30 42.36
CA GLN A 1013 -16.84 15.93 42.59
C GLN A 1013 -16.64 16.20 44.08
N ASN A 1014 -15.59 15.63 44.65
CA ASN A 1014 -15.15 15.84 46.04
C ASN A 1014 -13.93 16.75 46.05
N MET A 1015 -13.71 17.48 47.14
CA MET A 1015 -12.64 18.47 47.24
C MET A 1015 -11.72 18.15 48.42
N PHE A 1016 -10.43 18.38 48.23
CA PHE A 1016 -9.46 18.37 49.32
C PHE A 1016 -8.41 19.45 49.10
N GLU A 1017 -7.88 20.00 50.20
CA GLU A 1017 -6.93 21.09 50.17
C GLU A 1017 -5.73 20.77 51.07
N TYR A 1018 -4.56 20.68 50.47
CA TYR A 1018 -3.27 20.57 51.15
C TYR A 1018 -2.93 21.88 51.85
N ARG A 1019 -2.19 21.79 52.95
CA ARG A 1019 -1.72 22.95 53.68
C ARG A 1019 -0.70 23.70 52.84
N ALA A 1020 -0.85 25.02 52.77
CA ALA A 1020 0.02 25.95 52.04
C ALA A 1020 1.44 26.06 52.64
N THR A 1021 2.18 24.95 52.68
CA THR A 1021 3.57 24.84 53.14
C THR A 1021 4.39 24.12 52.08
N SER A 1022 5.69 24.41 52.00
CA SER A 1022 6.60 23.94 50.94
C SER A 1022 6.85 22.41 50.90
N TYR A 1023 6.17 21.62 51.74
CA TYR A 1023 6.30 20.16 51.81
C TYR A 1023 4.95 19.54 52.20
N ALA A 1024 4.22 18.98 51.22
CA ALA A 1024 2.90 18.37 51.45
C ALA A 1024 2.98 16.90 51.92
N VAL A 1025 4.18 16.32 52.07
CA VAL A 1025 4.45 14.88 52.29
C VAL A 1025 3.63 14.25 53.43
N ASP A 1026 3.31 15.03 54.47
CA ASP A 1026 2.60 14.56 55.66
C ASP A 1026 1.08 14.79 55.62
N ASP A 1027 0.57 15.46 54.59
CA ASP A 1027 -0.86 15.74 54.41
C ASP A 1027 -1.59 14.51 53.86
N LYS A 1028 -2.57 14.02 54.64
CA LYS A 1028 -3.27 12.76 54.33
C LYS A 1028 -4.76 12.92 54.55
N GLY A 1029 -5.57 12.45 53.61
CA GLY A 1029 -7.03 12.45 53.70
C GLY A 1029 -7.58 11.05 53.47
N GLU A 1030 -8.70 10.71 54.09
CA GLU A 1030 -9.34 9.41 53.97
C GLU A 1030 -10.86 9.60 53.97
N ALA A 1031 -11.55 9.00 52.99
CA ALA A 1031 -13.00 8.96 52.91
C ALA A 1031 -13.46 7.50 52.84
N TYR A 1032 -14.24 7.08 53.83
CA TYR A 1032 -14.71 5.70 53.98
C TYR A 1032 -16.15 5.57 53.49
N TYR A 1033 -16.38 4.71 52.50
CA TYR A 1033 -17.70 4.49 51.92
C TYR A 1033 -18.24 3.09 52.23
N GLU A 1034 -19.53 3.03 52.53
CA GLU A 1034 -20.33 1.81 52.54
C GLU A 1034 -21.25 1.80 51.33
N ILE A 1035 -21.35 0.66 50.64
CA ILE A 1035 -22.32 0.47 49.55
C ILE A 1035 -23.64 0.03 50.20
N GLU A 1036 -24.61 0.94 50.21
CA GLU A 1036 -25.85 0.83 50.97
C GLU A 1036 -26.58 -0.50 50.72
N GLY A 1037 -26.87 -1.23 51.79
CA GLY A 1037 -27.61 -2.49 51.73
C GLY A 1037 -26.80 -3.72 51.33
N THR A 1038 -25.48 -3.60 51.10
CA THR A 1038 -24.62 -4.72 50.68
C THR A 1038 -23.65 -5.19 51.76
N GLY A 1039 -23.37 -4.36 52.78
CA GLY A 1039 -22.34 -4.61 53.80
C GLY A 1039 -20.90 -4.52 53.25
N LYS A 1040 -20.71 -4.07 52.01
CA LYS A 1040 -19.40 -3.86 51.38
C LYS A 1040 -18.91 -2.44 51.59
N THR A 1041 -17.59 -2.27 51.72
CA THR A 1041 -16.97 -0.97 51.97
C THR A 1041 -15.73 -0.76 51.11
N PHE A 1042 -15.42 0.49 50.79
CA PHE A 1042 -14.16 0.88 50.16
C PHE A 1042 -13.70 2.22 50.72
N VAL A 1043 -12.42 2.54 50.56
CA VAL A 1043 -11.82 3.74 51.11
C VAL A 1043 -11.07 4.50 50.03
N VAL A 1044 -11.25 5.82 49.99
CA VAL A 1044 -10.43 6.71 49.17
C VAL A 1044 -9.40 7.38 50.06
N LEU A 1045 -8.13 7.17 49.77
CA LEU A 1045 -6.98 7.66 50.52
C LEU A 1045 -6.29 8.75 49.70
N ILE A 1046 -6.42 10.00 50.10
CA ILE A 1046 -5.60 11.09 49.55
C ILE A 1046 -4.23 11.04 50.24
N ARG A 1047 -3.17 10.92 49.44
CA ARG A 1047 -1.79 10.75 49.91
C ARG A 1047 -0.84 11.50 48.99
N THR A 1048 0.21 12.07 49.56
CA THR A 1048 1.38 12.61 48.87
C THR A 1048 2.57 11.71 49.20
N ASP A 1049 2.70 10.56 48.53
CA ASP A 1049 3.96 9.80 48.63
C ASP A 1049 5.02 10.50 47.79
N TYR A 1050 6.21 10.70 48.35
CA TYR A 1050 7.42 10.96 47.56
C TYR A 1050 8.15 9.62 47.50
N ASP A 1051 7.83 8.80 46.50
CA ASP A 1051 8.78 7.76 46.11
C ASP A 1051 9.91 8.41 45.29
N ASN A 1052 11.11 7.81 45.31
CA ASN A 1052 12.38 8.40 44.85
C ASN A 1052 12.42 8.84 43.36
N ASP A 1053 11.33 8.65 42.62
CA ASP A 1053 11.22 8.95 41.19
C ASP A 1053 10.45 10.26 40.89
N GLY A 1054 9.99 10.99 41.91
CA GLY A 1054 9.43 12.34 41.73
C GLY A 1054 7.96 12.41 41.29
N ASP A 1055 7.24 11.30 41.27
CA ASP A 1055 5.81 11.26 40.93
C ASP A 1055 4.91 11.79 42.05
N HIS A 1056 3.96 12.66 41.70
CA HIS A 1056 2.97 13.23 42.62
C HIS A 1056 1.68 12.38 42.63
N PHE A 1057 1.36 11.77 43.77
CA PHE A 1057 0.09 11.04 43.94
C PHE A 1057 -1.07 11.99 44.26
N LEU A 1058 -2.23 11.79 43.62
CA LEU A 1058 -3.45 12.52 43.94
C LEU A 1058 -4.35 11.72 44.92
N ALA A 1059 -4.54 10.43 44.68
CA ALA A 1059 -5.40 9.57 45.50
C ALA A 1059 -5.07 8.07 45.35
N LYS A 1060 -5.43 7.24 46.33
CA LYS A 1060 -5.41 5.77 46.29
C LYS A 1060 -6.79 5.24 46.64
N LEU A 1061 -7.34 4.33 45.84
CA LEU A 1061 -8.60 3.65 46.10
C LEU A 1061 -8.33 2.27 46.68
N ASP A 1062 -8.79 2.03 47.89
CA ASP A 1062 -8.55 0.81 48.65
C ASP A 1062 -9.84 0.00 48.80
N TYR A 1063 -9.82 -1.17 48.17
CA TYR A 1063 -10.92 -2.14 48.13
C TYR A 1063 -10.93 -3.10 49.34
N ARG A 1064 -10.39 -2.71 50.50
CA ARG A 1064 -10.29 -3.53 51.74
C ARG A 1064 -11.58 -4.15 52.27
N GLY A 1065 -12.76 -3.78 51.77
CA GLY A 1065 -14.04 -4.41 52.13
C GLY A 1065 -14.95 -4.68 50.93
N LEU A 1066 -14.40 -4.71 49.71
CA LEU A 1066 -15.13 -4.87 48.45
C LEU A 1066 -14.28 -5.67 47.45
N SER A 1067 -14.87 -6.63 46.75
CA SER A 1067 -14.29 -7.23 45.55
C SER A 1067 -15.18 -6.89 44.35
N THR A 1068 -14.58 -6.55 43.22
CA THR A 1068 -15.24 -6.34 41.92
C THR A 1068 -14.77 -7.40 40.92
N ASP A 1069 -15.37 -7.49 39.74
CA ASP A 1069 -14.99 -8.47 38.71
C ASP A 1069 -13.52 -8.29 38.25
N ASP A 1070 -12.99 -7.09 38.41
CA ASP A 1070 -11.65 -6.61 38.02
C ASP A 1070 -10.70 -6.35 39.20
N ALA A 1071 -11.17 -6.47 40.45
CA ALA A 1071 -10.34 -6.24 41.63
C ALA A 1071 -10.69 -7.15 42.82
N ALA A 1072 -9.71 -7.90 43.32
CA ALA A 1072 -9.88 -8.69 44.54
C ALA A 1072 -10.04 -7.78 45.77
N GLU A 1073 -10.70 -8.28 46.83
CA GLU A 1073 -10.80 -7.58 48.10
C GLU A 1073 -9.40 -7.30 48.68
N GLY A 1074 -9.16 -6.05 49.08
CA GLY A 1074 -7.84 -5.55 49.51
C GLY A 1074 -6.94 -5.01 48.39
N THR A 1075 -7.40 -4.97 47.13
CA THR A 1075 -6.67 -4.31 46.04
C THR A 1075 -6.58 -2.80 46.29
N ILE A 1076 -5.42 -2.19 46.00
CA ILE A 1076 -5.21 -0.75 46.09
C ILE A 1076 -4.86 -0.22 44.70
N TYR A 1077 -5.69 0.67 44.16
CA TYR A 1077 -5.42 1.38 42.91
C TYR A 1077 -4.89 2.77 43.21
N SER A 1078 -3.80 3.18 42.56
CA SER A 1078 -3.25 4.54 42.71
C SER A 1078 -3.67 5.41 41.53
N ILE A 1079 -4.09 6.64 41.82
CA ILE A 1079 -4.47 7.68 40.86
C ILE A 1079 -3.38 8.76 40.94
N TYR A 1080 -2.67 8.94 39.84
CA TYR A 1080 -1.58 9.89 39.69
C TYR A 1080 -2.12 11.21 39.11
N THR A 1081 -1.58 12.35 39.53
CA THR A 1081 -1.80 13.60 38.79
C THR A 1081 -1.07 13.51 37.46
N SER A 1082 -1.72 13.80 36.34
CA SER A 1082 -1.02 14.02 35.07
C SER A 1082 -0.13 15.26 35.20
N GLY A 1083 1.19 15.05 35.33
CA GLY A 1083 2.16 16.13 35.42
C GLY A 1083 3.39 15.75 36.24
N GLY A 1084 4.28 14.95 35.67
CA GLY A 1084 5.65 14.83 36.15
C GLY A 1084 6.47 16.02 35.61
N GLY A 1085 6.83 16.94 36.50
CA GLY A 1085 7.95 17.89 36.33
C GLY A 1085 7.95 18.84 35.12
N HIS A 1086 7.58 20.10 35.39
CA HIS A 1086 7.83 21.31 34.57
C HIS A 1086 6.73 21.76 33.59
N ASP A 1087 5.50 21.94 34.07
CA ASP A 1087 4.76 23.21 34.00
C ASP A 1087 3.29 22.98 34.41
N ILE A 1088 2.90 23.53 35.57
CA ILE A 1088 1.49 23.58 35.98
C ILE A 1088 0.86 24.77 35.26
N GLU A 1089 0.49 24.59 33.99
CA GLU A 1089 -0.42 25.51 33.33
C GLU A 1089 -1.87 25.18 33.72
N TRP A 1090 -2.55 26.22 34.20
CA TRP A 1090 -3.88 26.15 34.78
C TRP A 1090 -4.95 25.77 33.75
N TYR A 1091 -5.25 24.48 33.61
CA TYR A 1091 -6.49 24.01 33.01
C TYR A 1091 -7.31 23.18 34.00
N GLN A 1092 -8.50 23.68 34.31
CA GLN A 1092 -9.53 23.01 35.09
C GLN A 1092 -10.05 21.79 34.30
N ASN A 1093 -9.46 20.61 34.50
CA ASN A 1093 -10.05 19.35 34.07
C ASN A 1093 -10.20 18.42 35.29
N PRO A 1094 -11.40 17.96 35.65
CA PRO A 1094 -11.59 17.04 36.77
C PRO A 1094 -11.26 15.60 36.36
N ASP A 1095 -10.37 14.94 37.10
CA ASP A 1095 -10.11 13.51 36.94
C ASP A 1095 -11.37 12.70 37.29
N TRP A 1096 -11.74 11.75 36.41
CA TRP A 1096 -12.94 10.92 36.53
C TRP A 1096 -12.58 9.51 36.98
N LEU A 1097 -13.16 9.06 38.09
CA LEU A 1097 -13.10 7.67 38.54
C LEU A 1097 -14.45 6.98 38.30
N ALA A 1098 -14.51 5.90 37.52
CA ALA A 1098 -15.73 5.10 37.33
C ALA A 1098 -15.64 3.76 38.07
N ILE A 1099 -16.61 3.50 38.96
CA ILE A 1099 -16.81 2.17 39.56
C ILE A 1099 -18.07 1.58 38.91
N SER A 1100 -17.90 0.76 37.87
CA SER A 1100 -19.00 0.00 37.25
C SER A 1100 -19.08 -1.41 37.80
N ARG A 1101 -20.30 -1.95 37.78
CA ARG A 1101 -20.71 -3.17 38.46
C ARG A 1101 -20.01 -4.44 37.98
#